data_AF-A0AAN7PQ59-F1
#
_entry.id   AF-A0AAN7PQ59-F1
#
_cell.length_a   1.000
_cell.length_b   1.000
_cell.length_c   1.000
_cell.angle_alpha   90.00
_cell.angle_beta   90.00
_cell.angle_gamma   90.00
#
_symmetry.space_group_name_H-M   'P 1'
#
loop_
_entity.id
_entity.type
_entity.pdbx_description
1 polymer ?
#
loop_
_entity_poly.entity_id
_entity_poly.type
_entity_poly.pdbx_seq_one_letter_code
_entity_poly.pdbx_strand_id
1 'polypeptide(L)'
;MILSRSKPALTTKDNTNKTSRSASANKNILPFEDFLLKRDYTGAITLLEFQHQDTNSDVALWMAYCAFHLGNYKKALDIYQNVLTKHGALKDLTVNIACCYFYLGMYEESKTILEKETQSGLKTRLNFHLSHKLGDEVTLMEYHQQLQDILEDQLSLAAIHYLRAHYQEAIDIYKRLLLQNRDNLALNVYVALCYYKLDYYDVSQEVLGVYLNQYSDSVIATNLKACNHFRLYNGAAAESEIRAIVDQSANVGFGHDLVKHNLVVFRSGLGAMQVFPSLVDVVPEARLNLVIHHLKQDDNKEAFDLLKDMQPAVPQEYILKGVVNASLGQELNSPEHIKTAEECFHLVGSSTSECDTIPGRQCMAAAFFLAGQFEEVLVYLTSIKSYFHSDDTFNFNYAQAKTACEQYKEAEEIFLLIQDAKIKSDYVFISNLARCYIMTKKPHLAWELYLKMDSSSESFNLLLLIANDCYRQGEFWYASKAFDMLDRLEPNPEFWEGKRGAIVGVFQGVIARRFPVDMLSDVLQLLRNSTSNQADQIAKAILVSGKGGVGKSTFSTQLALTLKHRNFKVGLLDIDLCGPSVPYLLNLEDKNVHQHSEGWLPVYTDADQQLAVMSIGFLLNNRNTAVVWRGPKKTAMVKQFLTDVCWGNLDYLVIDTPPGTSDEHITVMENLKNVKCDGAIVITSPQEVAIEDVRKEITFCRKTDIPILGLVENLSGFVCPHCSECTNIFSTGGAASLAEHTKIPFLGTLPIDPRVGKLLGVASVAEYPNSPFTKNLNHVVDTVVDSCTNKQV
;
A
#
# COMPACT_ATOMS: atom_id res chain seq x y z
N MET A 1 -37.28 15.09 -32.39
CA MET A 1 -36.90 13.76 -32.90
C MET A 1 -38.15 12.90 -33.05
N ILE A 2 -38.41 12.49 -34.30
CA ILE A 2 -39.22 11.34 -34.77
C ILE A 2 -40.66 11.17 -34.26
N LEU A 3 -41.52 12.20 -34.27
CA LEU A 3 -42.94 11.98 -34.59
C LEU A 3 -43.46 13.22 -35.32
N SER A 4 -44.02 13.01 -36.52
CA SER A 4 -44.74 14.02 -37.26
C SER A 4 -45.90 14.53 -36.42
N ARG A 5 -46.24 15.82 -36.56
CA ARG A 5 -47.49 16.41 -36.04
C ARG A 5 -48.72 15.91 -36.81
N SER A 6 -48.77 14.64 -37.18
CA SER A 6 -49.91 14.03 -37.85
C SER A 6 -50.93 13.63 -36.79
N LYS A 7 -51.94 14.49 -36.63
CA LYS A 7 -53.20 14.12 -35.98
C LYS A 7 -53.67 12.79 -36.61
N PRO A 8 -54.11 11.79 -35.82
CA PRO A 8 -54.76 10.60 -36.38
C PRO A 8 -55.89 11.06 -37.32
N ALA A 9 -55.91 10.49 -38.52
CA ALA A 9 -56.81 10.91 -39.58
C ALA A 9 -58.27 10.68 -39.18
N LEU A 10 -59.00 11.76 -38.90
CA LEU A 10 -60.46 11.72 -38.76
C LEU A 10 -61.05 11.19 -40.06
N THR A 11 -61.68 10.01 -40.01
CA THR A 11 -62.51 9.54 -41.10
C THR A 11 -63.71 10.47 -41.21
N THR A 12 -63.83 11.14 -42.35
CA THR A 12 -64.95 12.01 -42.69
C THR A 12 -66.24 11.19 -42.72
N LYS A 13 -67.14 11.40 -41.75
CA LYS A 13 -68.55 11.04 -41.86
C LYS A 13 -69.41 12.29 -41.77
N ASP A 14 -70.29 12.42 -42.75
CA ASP A 14 -71.16 13.55 -43.04
C ASP A 14 -71.94 14.07 -41.83
N ASN A 15 -71.86 15.38 -41.63
CA ASN A 15 -72.78 16.14 -40.78
C ASN A 15 -74.15 16.22 -41.46
N THR A 16 -75.13 15.48 -40.94
CA THR A 16 -76.55 15.86 -41.09
C THR A 16 -77.18 16.07 -39.72
N ASN A 17 -77.70 17.27 -39.54
CA ASN A 17 -78.36 17.78 -38.35
C ASN A 17 -79.47 16.85 -37.82
N LYS A 18 -79.56 16.71 -36.50
CA LYS A 18 -80.84 16.80 -35.76
C LYS A 18 -80.64 17.25 -34.32
N THR A 19 -81.19 18.42 -34.05
CA THR A 19 -81.39 19.04 -32.75
C THR A 19 -82.39 18.25 -31.90
N SER A 20 -82.07 17.98 -30.64
CA SER A 20 -83.05 18.04 -29.55
C SER A 20 -82.35 18.26 -28.21
N ARG A 21 -82.85 19.23 -27.45
CA ARG A 21 -82.36 19.71 -26.16
C ARG A 21 -82.72 18.75 -25.04
N SER A 22 -81.81 18.53 -24.10
CA SER A 22 -82.15 18.60 -22.67
C SER A 22 -80.90 19.00 -21.88
N ALA A 23 -81.03 20.06 -21.09
CA ALA A 23 -79.96 20.64 -20.30
C ALA A 23 -80.06 20.13 -18.86
N SER A 24 -78.95 19.62 -18.32
CA SER A 24 -78.70 19.58 -16.88
C SER A 24 -77.20 19.79 -16.64
N ALA A 25 -76.91 20.46 -15.54
CA ALA A 25 -75.64 21.13 -15.23
C ALA A 25 -74.40 20.23 -15.34
N ASN A 26 -73.45 20.60 -16.21
CA ASN A 26 -72.10 20.07 -16.19
C ASN A 26 -71.09 21.21 -16.05
N LYS A 27 -70.25 21.12 -15.01
CA LYS A 27 -69.01 21.90 -14.88
C LYS A 27 -68.25 21.85 -16.20
N ASN A 28 -67.71 22.99 -16.63
CA ASN A 28 -66.90 23.11 -17.85
C ASN A 28 -65.73 22.11 -17.85
N ILE A 29 -65.93 20.93 -18.43
CA ILE A 29 -64.85 20.00 -18.76
C ILE A 29 -64.15 20.59 -19.98
N LEU A 30 -62.84 20.85 -19.87
CA LEU A 30 -62.05 21.36 -20.98
C LEU A 30 -62.11 20.36 -22.17
N PRO A 31 -62.17 20.84 -23.42
CA PRO A 31 -62.04 19.99 -24.61
C PRO A 31 -60.74 19.18 -24.59
N PHE A 32 -60.76 17.97 -25.16
CA PHE A 32 -59.59 17.10 -25.26
C PHE A 32 -58.40 17.80 -25.94
N GLU A 33 -58.68 18.61 -26.97
CA GLU A 33 -57.69 19.40 -27.70
C GLU A 33 -56.97 20.41 -26.80
N ASP A 34 -57.64 20.97 -25.80
CA ASP A 34 -57.04 21.93 -24.87
C ASP A 34 -56.03 21.23 -23.94
N PHE A 35 -56.29 19.98 -23.54
CA PHE A 35 -55.33 19.17 -22.80
C PHE A 35 -54.08 18.88 -23.64
N LEU A 36 -54.26 18.53 -24.93
CA LEU A 36 -53.14 18.31 -25.84
C LEU A 36 -52.33 19.59 -26.11
N LEU A 37 -52.99 20.74 -26.29
CA LEU A 37 -52.31 22.03 -26.49
C LEU A 37 -51.50 22.44 -25.25
N LYS A 38 -52.04 22.18 -24.06
CA LYS A 38 -51.34 22.40 -22.78
C LYS A 38 -50.33 21.31 -22.44
N ARG A 39 -50.23 20.25 -23.27
CA ARG A 39 -49.39 19.06 -23.04
C ARG A 39 -49.69 18.34 -21.72
N ASP A 40 -50.90 18.50 -21.20
CA ASP A 40 -51.39 17.77 -20.03
C ASP A 40 -51.91 16.39 -20.49
N TYR A 41 -50.96 15.51 -20.81
CA TYR A 41 -51.27 14.17 -21.29
C TYR A 41 -51.86 13.27 -20.20
N THR A 42 -51.58 13.56 -18.92
CA THR A 42 -52.19 12.83 -17.80
C THR A 42 -53.67 13.16 -17.70
N GLY A 43 -54.03 14.45 -17.71
CA GLY A 43 -55.42 14.89 -17.76
C GLY A 43 -56.13 14.40 -19.03
N ALA A 44 -55.43 14.41 -20.18
CA ALA A 44 -55.95 13.86 -21.43
C ALA A 44 -56.28 12.36 -21.32
N ILE A 45 -55.37 11.55 -20.74
CA ILE A 45 -55.62 10.12 -20.50
C ILE A 45 -56.79 9.92 -19.54
N THR A 46 -56.86 10.67 -18.44
CA THR A 46 -57.97 10.55 -17.47
C THR A 46 -59.32 10.89 -18.13
N LEU A 47 -59.35 11.91 -18.99
CA LEU A 47 -60.54 12.25 -19.77
C LEU A 47 -60.93 11.14 -20.75
N LEU A 48 -59.96 10.58 -21.47
CA LEU A 48 -60.19 9.48 -22.43
C LEU A 48 -60.62 8.18 -21.73
N GLU A 49 -60.04 7.87 -20.55
CA GLU A 49 -60.42 6.73 -19.71
C GLU A 49 -61.84 6.90 -19.16
N PHE A 50 -62.24 8.12 -18.79
CA PHE A 50 -63.60 8.43 -18.34
C PHE A 50 -64.64 8.36 -19.46
N GLN A 51 -64.26 8.72 -20.70
CA GLN A 51 -65.10 8.61 -21.89
C GLN A 51 -65.20 7.17 -22.43
N HIS A 52 -64.43 6.22 -21.87
CA HIS A 52 -64.35 4.85 -22.35
C HIS A 52 -65.54 4.01 -21.85
N GLN A 53 -66.56 3.86 -22.70
CA GLN A 53 -67.64 2.88 -22.48
C GLN A 53 -67.82 1.80 -23.56
N ASP A 54 -67.13 1.84 -24.71
CA ASP A 54 -66.80 0.63 -25.52
C ASP A 54 -66.08 0.97 -26.84
N THR A 55 -65.10 0.13 -27.22
CA THR A 55 -64.62 -0.21 -28.59
C THR A 55 -64.32 0.89 -29.64
N ASN A 56 -63.97 2.12 -29.27
CA ASN A 56 -63.47 3.08 -30.27
C ASN A 56 -61.94 2.98 -30.45
N SER A 57 -61.50 2.53 -31.62
CA SER A 57 -60.08 2.45 -32.00
C SER A 57 -59.37 3.80 -31.89
N ASP A 58 -60.06 4.91 -32.17
CA ASP A 58 -59.47 6.26 -32.15
C ASP A 58 -59.13 6.72 -30.72
N VAL A 59 -59.97 6.35 -29.74
CA VAL A 59 -59.72 6.65 -28.32
C VAL A 59 -58.48 5.88 -27.83
N ALA A 60 -58.36 4.61 -28.21
CA ALA A 60 -57.20 3.79 -27.87
C ALA A 60 -55.90 4.33 -28.50
N LEU A 61 -55.96 4.79 -29.75
CA LEU A 61 -54.81 5.43 -30.42
C LEU A 61 -54.39 6.73 -29.71
N TRP A 62 -55.34 7.58 -29.30
CA TRP A 62 -55.03 8.79 -28.53
C TRP A 62 -54.51 8.49 -27.12
N MET A 63 -55.01 7.44 -26.46
CA MET A 63 -54.45 6.98 -25.18
C MET A 63 -53.01 6.48 -25.33
N ALA A 64 -52.72 5.71 -26.38
CA ALA A 64 -51.36 5.26 -26.68
C ALA A 64 -50.44 6.44 -27.04
N TYR A 65 -50.94 7.42 -27.80
CA TYR A 65 -50.23 8.67 -28.09
C TYR A 65 -49.88 9.44 -26.81
N CYS A 66 -50.85 9.65 -25.92
CA CYS A 66 -50.61 10.33 -24.65
C CYS A 66 -49.65 9.54 -23.75
N ALA A 67 -49.79 8.20 -23.69
CA ALA A 67 -48.89 7.35 -22.93
C ALA A 67 -47.45 7.40 -23.46
N PHE A 68 -47.28 7.42 -24.78
CA PHE A 68 -45.99 7.59 -25.43
C PHE A 68 -45.35 8.95 -25.07
N HIS A 69 -46.13 10.03 -25.12
CA HIS A 69 -45.64 11.37 -24.78
C HIS A 69 -45.37 11.60 -23.29
N LEU A 70 -45.94 10.78 -22.40
CA LEU A 70 -45.57 10.71 -20.99
C LEU A 70 -44.28 9.89 -20.75
N GLY A 71 -43.71 9.28 -21.79
CA GLY A 71 -42.55 8.40 -21.69
C GLY A 71 -42.88 6.97 -21.26
N ASN A 72 -44.16 6.60 -21.14
CA ASN A 72 -44.59 5.24 -20.81
C ASN A 72 -44.72 4.40 -22.09
N TYR A 73 -43.58 4.14 -22.73
CA TYR A 73 -43.50 3.45 -24.02
C TYR A 73 -44.03 2.02 -23.97
N LYS A 74 -43.91 1.34 -22.83
CA LYS A 74 -44.47 -0.01 -22.63
C LYS A 74 -45.99 0.00 -22.63
N LYS A 75 -46.63 0.90 -21.86
CA LYS A 75 -48.10 1.07 -21.89
C LYS A 75 -48.57 1.44 -23.30
N ALA A 76 -47.85 2.33 -24.01
CA ALA A 76 -48.17 2.68 -25.38
C ALA A 76 -48.07 1.48 -26.33
N LEU A 77 -47.00 0.68 -26.23
CA LEU A 77 -46.79 -0.54 -27.00
C LEU A 77 -47.92 -1.54 -26.80
N ASP A 78 -48.27 -1.83 -25.54
CA ASP A 78 -49.34 -2.77 -25.19
C ASP A 78 -50.68 -2.32 -25.80
N ILE A 79 -51.00 -1.02 -25.73
CA ILE A 79 -52.23 -0.47 -26.33
C ILE A 79 -52.17 -0.60 -27.86
N TYR A 80 -51.06 -0.24 -28.51
CA TYR A 80 -50.94 -0.35 -29.97
C TYR A 80 -51.03 -1.80 -30.46
N GLN A 81 -50.42 -2.76 -29.76
CA GLN A 81 -50.53 -4.19 -30.08
C GLN A 81 -51.95 -4.71 -29.89
N ASN A 82 -52.66 -4.25 -28.85
CA ASN A 82 -54.07 -4.58 -28.64
C ASN A 82 -54.97 -4.00 -29.74
N VAL A 83 -54.66 -2.81 -30.26
CA VAL A 83 -55.38 -2.23 -31.42
C VAL A 83 -55.08 -3.01 -32.70
N LEU A 84 -53.81 -3.39 -32.93
CA LEU A 84 -53.39 -4.15 -34.09
C LEU A 84 -54.08 -5.53 -34.17
N THR A 85 -54.21 -6.21 -33.03
CA THR A 85 -54.88 -7.52 -32.94
C THR A 85 -56.40 -7.45 -33.15
N LYS A 86 -57.05 -6.36 -32.71
CA LYS A 86 -58.51 -6.20 -32.78
C LYS A 86 -59.02 -5.58 -34.09
N HIS A 87 -58.28 -4.64 -34.67
CA HIS A 87 -58.74 -3.82 -35.80
C HIS A 87 -57.87 -3.92 -37.06
N GLY A 88 -56.81 -4.73 -37.04
CA GLY A 88 -55.91 -4.93 -38.18
C GLY A 88 -54.93 -3.78 -38.41
N ALA A 89 -54.28 -3.77 -39.57
CA ALA A 89 -53.28 -2.77 -39.94
C ALA A 89 -53.93 -1.40 -40.25
N LEU A 90 -53.94 -0.52 -39.26
CA LEU A 90 -54.26 0.90 -39.44
C LEU A 90 -53.03 1.66 -39.95
N LYS A 91 -53.26 2.74 -40.70
CA LYS A 91 -52.19 3.58 -41.25
C LYS A 91 -51.25 4.06 -40.12
N ASP A 92 -49.94 3.90 -40.34
CA ASP A 92 -48.86 4.28 -39.41
C ASP A 92 -48.84 3.53 -38.06
N LEU A 93 -49.76 2.58 -37.80
CA LEU A 93 -49.80 1.82 -36.54
C LEU A 93 -48.56 0.94 -36.35
N THR A 94 -48.14 0.23 -37.39
CA THR A 94 -46.92 -0.59 -37.39
C THR A 94 -45.67 0.26 -37.12
N VAL A 95 -45.63 1.47 -37.69
CA VAL A 95 -44.52 2.42 -37.48
C VAL A 95 -44.54 2.96 -36.05
N ASN A 96 -45.70 3.25 -35.48
CA ASN A 96 -45.84 3.67 -34.07
C ASN A 96 -45.41 2.57 -33.08
N ILE A 97 -45.71 1.31 -33.39
CA ILE A 97 -45.21 0.14 -32.64
C ILE A 97 -43.68 0.08 -32.71
N ALA A 98 -43.11 0.24 -33.91
CA ALA A 98 -41.66 0.29 -34.08
C ALA A 98 -41.02 1.47 -33.31
N CYS A 99 -41.65 2.64 -33.30
CA CYS A 99 -41.21 3.75 -32.44
C CYS A 99 -41.19 3.36 -30.95
N CYS A 100 -42.19 2.64 -30.46
CA CYS A 100 -42.20 2.18 -29.07
C CYS A 100 -41.03 1.20 -28.80
N TYR A 101 -40.77 0.25 -29.70
CA TYR A 101 -39.61 -0.65 -29.59
C TYR A 101 -38.28 0.11 -29.60
N PHE A 102 -38.13 1.10 -30.48
CA PHE A 102 -36.95 1.96 -30.53
C PHE A 102 -36.69 2.66 -29.20
N TYR A 103 -37.70 3.28 -28.59
CA TYR A 103 -37.55 3.97 -27.29
C TYR A 103 -37.42 3.02 -26.09
N LEU A 104 -37.80 1.74 -26.25
CA LEU A 104 -37.54 0.67 -25.28
C LEU A 104 -36.14 0.03 -25.45
N GLY A 105 -35.34 0.48 -26.43
CA GLY A 105 -34.01 -0.08 -26.72
C GLY A 105 -34.03 -1.39 -27.50
N MET A 106 -35.19 -1.84 -27.95
CA MET A 106 -35.40 -3.08 -28.72
C MET A 106 -35.23 -2.82 -30.22
N TYR A 107 -33.99 -2.51 -30.62
CA TYR A 107 -33.68 -2.01 -31.97
C TYR A 107 -33.90 -3.06 -33.07
N GLU A 108 -33.57 -4.33 -32.81
CA GLU A 108 -33.72 -5.42 -33.80
C GLU A 108 -35.20 -5.76 -34.04
N GLU A 109 -36.00 -5.78 -32.97
CA GLU A 109 -37.45 -5.96 -33.05
C GLU A 109 -38.10 -4.80 -33.81
N SER A 110 -37.65 -3.57 -33.54
CA SER A 110 -38.08 -2.38 -34.29
C SER A 110 -37.76 -2.52 -35.78
N LYS A 111 -36.54 -2.96 -36.15
CA LYS A 111 -36.12 -3.13 -37.54
C LYS A 111 -36.96 -4.19 -38.26
N THR A 112 -37.15 -5.35 -37.62
CA THR A 112 -37.91 -6.49 -38.16
C THR A 112 -39.37 -6.13 -38.46
N ILE A 113 -39.98 -5.29 -37.61
CA ILE A 113 -41.37 -4.83 -37.81
C ILE A 113 -41.48 -3.85 -38.97
N LEU A 114 -40.47 -3.00 -39.16
CA LEU A 114 -40.45 -2.01 -40.25
C LEU A 114 -40.25 -2.63 -41.64
N GLU A 115 -39.59 -3.80 -41.75
CA GLU A 115 -39.41 -4.50 -43.03
C GLU A 115 -40.74 -4.84 -43.71
N LYS A 116 -41.79 -5.09 -42.92
CA LYS A 116 -43.11 -5.54 -43.39
C LYS A 116 -44.04 -4.41 -43.82
N GLU A 117 -43.68 -3.16 -43.54
CA GLU A 117 -44.54 -1.99 -43.72
C GLU A 117 -44.25 -1.25 -45.05
N THR A 118 -45.24 -0.57 -45.62
CA THR A 118 -45.04 0.29 -46.80
C THR A 118 -44.14 1.50 -46.49
N GLN A 119 -43.44 2.04 -47.51
CA GLN A 119 -42.55 3.18 -47.30
C GLN A 119 -43.32 4.44 -46.91
N SER A 120 -42.90 5.09 -45.83
CA SER A 120 -43.42 6.36 -45.34
C SER A 120 -42.27 7.24 -44.84
N GLY A 121 -42.43 8.57 -44.86
CA GLY A 121 -41.37 9.47 -44.38
C GLY A 121 -41.00 9.21 -42.90
N LEU A 122 -41.94 8.77 -42.07
CA LEU A 122 -41.66 8.38 -40.69
C LEU A 122 -40.84 7.08 -40.62
N LYS A 123 -41.12 6.10 -41.47
CA LYS A 123 -40.32 4.87 -41.61
C LYS A 123 -38.89 5.20 -42.07
N THR A 124 -38.71 6.06 -43.07
CA THR A 124 -37.38 6.50 -43.52
C THR A 124 -36.58 7.12 -42.38
N ARG A 125 -37.17 8.07 -41.63
CA ARG A 125 -36.51 8.68 -40.47
C ARG A 125 -36.21 7.68 -39.36
N LEU A 126 -37.13 6.78 -39.02
CA LEU A 126 -36.90 5.78 -37.98
C LEU A 126 -35.79 4.80 -38.38
N ASN A 127 -35.75 4.36 -39.64
CA ASN A 127 -34.66 3.54 -40.15
C ASN A 127 -33.32 4.29 -40.15
N PHE A 128 -33.31 5.58 -40.50
CA PHE A 128 -32.11 6.41 -40.39
C PHE A 128 -31.55 6.43 -38.96
N HIS A 129 -32.42 6.57 -37.95
CA HIS A 129 -31.99 6.51 -36.55
C HIS A 129 -31.63 5.08 -36.06
N LEU A 130 -32.30 4.04 -36.55
CA LEU A 130 -31.96 2.64 -36.26
C LEU A 130 -30.60 2.25 -36.83
N SER A 131 -30.30 2.62 -38.08
CA SER A 131 -29.00 2.37 -38.71
C SER A 131 -27.86 2.98 -37.89
N HIS A 132 -28.05 4.20 -37.37
CA HIS A 132 -27.09 4.82 -36.47
C HIS A 132 -26.96 4.05 -35.14
N LYS A 133 -28.07 3.63 -34.52
CA LYS A 133 -28.05 2.88 -33.24
C LYS A 133 -27.45 1.49 -33.36
N LEU A 134 -27.59 0.84 -34.52
CA LEU A 134 -27.02 -0.48 -34.82
C LEU A 134 -25.58 -0.41 -35.37
N GLY A 135 -25.03 0.79 -35.61
CA GLY A 135 -23.69 0.97 -36.16
C GLY A 135 -23.54 0.60 -37.65
N ASP A 136 -24.64 0.58 -38.40
CA ASP A 136 -24.66 0.23 -39.83
C ASP A 136 -24.52 1.50 -40.69
N GLU A 137 -23.27 1.89 -40.97
CA GLU A 137 -22.96 3.10 -41.75
C GLU A 137 -23.45 3.02 -43.21
N VAL A 138 -23.55 1.82 -43.79
CA VAL A 138 -23.98 1.66 -45.19
C VAL A 138 -25.45 2.05 -45.32
N THR A 139 -26.31 1.43 -44.50
CA THR A 139 -27.74 1.75 -44.53
C THR A 139 -28.02 3.16 -44.02
N LEU A 140 -27.20 3.67 -43.09
CA LEU A 140 -27.29 5.06 -42.63
C LEU A 140 -27.12 6.05 -43.80
N MET A 141 -26.13 5.83 -44.67
CA MET A 141 -25.89 6.68 -45.84
C MET A 141 -26.99 6.52 -46.91
N GLU A 142 -27.53 5.32 -47.09
CA GLU A 142 -28.66 5.08 -48.00
C GLU A 142 -29.89 5.89 -47.58
N TYR A 143 -30.24 5.88 -46.29
CA TYR A 143 -31.38 6.66 -45.79
C TYR A 143 -31.09 8.16 -45.73
N HIS A 144 -29.84 8.56 -45.52
CA HIS A 144 -29.42 9.97 -45.62
C HIS A 144 -29.77 10.56 -46.99
N GLN A 145 -29.52 9.83 -48.08
CA GLN A 145 -29.84 10.27 -49.45
C GLN A 145 -31.34 10.38 -49.74
N GLN A 146 -32.18 9.71 -48.94
CA GLN A 146 -33.64 9.72 -49.09
C GLN A 146 -34.31 10.88 -48.32
N LEU A 147 -33.58 11.56 -47.44
CA LEU A 147 -34.10 12.70 -46.67
C LEU A 147 -34.35 13.91 -47.57
N GLN A 148 -35.48 14.57 -47.37
CA GLN A 148 -35.89 15.76 -48.13
C GLN A 148 -35.62 17.06 -47.35
N ASP A 149 -35.69 18.21 -48.00
CA ASP A 149 -35.61 19.53 -47.35
C ASP A 149 -36.95 19.93 -46.70
N ILE A 150 -37.52 19.01 -45.92
CA ILE A 150 -38.71 19.22 -45.09
C ILE A 150 -38.31 19.28 -43.61
N LEU A 151 -39.10 19.99 -42.80
CA LEU A 151 -38.78 20.25 -41.38
C LEU A 151 -38.44 18.97 -40.62
N GLU A 152 -39.26 17.92 -40.73
CA GLU A 152 -39.09 16.68 -39.98
C GLU A 152 -37.81 15.92 -40.35
N ASP A 153 -37.46 15.88 -41.62
CA ASP A 153 -36.27 15.18 -42.13
C ASP A 153 -35.00 15.93 -41.73
N GLN A 154 -34.99 17.25 -41.87
CA GLN A 154 -33.87 18.09 -41.46
C GLN A 154 -33.66 18.05 -39.94
N LEU A 155 -34.73 17.92 -39.14
CA LEU A 155 -34.62 17.70 -37.69
C LEU A 155 -34.00 16.34 -37.34
N SER A 156 -34.34 15.29 -38.09
CA SER A 156 -33.71 13.97 -37.94
C SER A 156 -32.24 13.99 -38.37
N LEU A 157 -31.92 14.71 -39.45
CA LEU A 157 -30.54 14.92 -39.90
C LEU A 157 -29.70 15.65 -38.84
N ALA A 158 -30.19 16.79 -38.34
CA ALA A 158 -29.50 17.57 -37.30
C ALA A 158 -29.33 16.77 -36.00
N ALA A 159 -30.30 15.92 -35.65
CA ALA A 159 -30.19 15.02 -34.50
C ALA A 159 -29.09 13.96 -34.67
N ILE A 160 -28.94 13.37 -35.87
CA ILE A 160 -27.83 12.45 -36.14
C ILE A 160 -26.48 13.18 -36.14
N HIS A 161 -26.39 14.38 -36.70
CA HIS A 161 -25.18 15.21 -36.58
C HIS A 161 -24.81 15.44 -35.11
N TYR A 162 -25.78 15.82 -34.27
CA TYR A 162 -25.56 15.98 -32.83
C TYR A 162 -25.07 14.68 -32.17
N LEU A 163 -25.71 13.54 -32.46
CA LEU A 163 -25.34 12.24 -31.87
C LEU A 163 -23.97 11.74 -32.35
N ARG A 164 -23.52 12.14 -33.54
CA ARG A 164 -22.17 11.88 -34.09
C ARG A 164 -21.13 12.93 -33.67
N ALA A 165 -21.47 13.83 -32.74
CA ALA A 165 -20.63 14.94 -32.30
C ALA A 165 -20.25 15.98 -33.38
N HIS A 166 -20.98 16.00 -34.50
CA HIS A 166 -20.89 17.03 -35.55
C HIS A 166 -21.77 18.24 -35.18
N TYR A 167 -21.42 18.91 -34.08
CA TYR A 167 -22.27 19.94 -33.47
C TYR A 167 -22.43 21.18 -34.34
N GLN A 168 -21.40 21.56 -35.11
CA GLN A 168 -21.44 22.75 -35.95
C GLN A 168 -22.45 22.58 -37.10
N GLU A 169 -22.43 21.41 -37.74
CA GLU A 169 -23.36 21.03 -38.80
C GLU A 169 -24.80 20.97 -38.28
N ALA A 170 -24.99 20.45 -37.06
CA ALA A 170 -26.29 20.47 -36.39
C ALA A 170 -26.78 21.91 -36.13
N ILE A 171 -25.90 22.80 -35.64
CA ILE A 171 -26.21 24.22 -35.41
C ILE A 171 -26.65 24.90 -36.72
N ASP A 172 -25.93 24.68 -37.81
CA ASP A 172 -26.22 25.29 -39.10
C ASP A 172 -27.61 24.88 -39.62
N ILE A 173 -27.97 23.60 -39.47
CA ILE A 173 -29.30 23.11 -39.80
C ILE A 173 -30.37 23.75 -38.90
N TYR A 174 -30.19 23.73 -37.57
CA TYR A 174 -31.18 24.29 -36.65
C TYR A 174 -31.39 25.79 -36.84
N LYS A 175 -30.33 26.57 -37.08
CA LYS A 175 -30.43 28.00 -37.37
C LYS A 175 -31.15 28.26 -38.68
N ARG A 176 -30.87 27.49 -39.73
CA ARG A 176 -31.60 27.56 -41.01
C ARG A 176 -33.09 27.30 -40.82
N LEU A 177 -33.46 26.29 -40.02
CA LEU A 177 -34.85 25.97 -39.70
C LEU A 177 -35.53 27.05 -38.85
N LEU A 178 -34.81 27.69 -37.91
CA LEU A 178 -35.30 28.83 -37.12
C LEU A 178 -35.62 30.05 -37.98
N LEU A 179 -34.79 30.33 -39.00
CA LEU A 179 -35.04 31.42 -39.94
C LEU A 179 -36.30 31.20 -40.78
N GLN A 180 -36.57 29.95 -41.16
CA GLN A 180 -37.75 29.55 -41.93
C GLN A 180 -39.02 29.46 -41.07
N ASN A 181 -38.90 29.07 -39.79
CA ASN A 181 -40.02 28.83 -38.88
C ASN A 181 -39.82 29.55 -37.54
N ARG A 182 -39.97 30.88 -37.53
CA ARG A 182 -39.69 31.73 -36.36
C ARG A 182 -40.51 31.40 -35.11
N ASP A 183 -41.68 30.79 -35.28
CA ASP A 183 -42.58 30.43 -34.17
C ASP A 183 -42.11 29.17 -33.41
N ASN A 184 -41.17 28.40 -33.96
CA ASN A 184 -40.69 27.17 -33.33
C ASN A 184 -39.53 27.43 -32.36
N LEU A 185 -39.83 28.10 -31.26
CA LEU A 185 -38.82 28.51 -30.27
C LEU A 185 -38.07 27.36 -29.61
N ALA A 186 -38.63 26.14 -29.62
CA ALA A 186 -37.97 24.95 -29.09
C ALA A 186 -36.64 24.62 -29.80
N LEU A 187 -36.46 25.08 -31.04
CA LEU A 187 -35.20 24.94 -31.77
C LEU A 187 -34.03 25.67 -31.08
N ASN A 188 -34.30 26.74 -30.34
CA ASN A 188 -33.28 27.43 -29.54
C ASN A 188 -32.68 26.51 -28.46
N VAL A 189 -33.47 25.61 -27.88
CA VAL A 189 -32.95 24.63 -26.90
C VAL A 189 -31.96 23.67 -27.55
N TYR A 190 -32.24 23.21 -28.78
CA TYR A 190 -31.31 22.33 -29.51
C TYR A 190 -30.02 23.05 -29.92
N VAL A 191 -30.12 24.32 -30.36
CA VAL A 191 -28.93 25.15 -30.64
C VAL A 191 -28.11 25.36 -29.37
N ALA A 192 -28.76 25.68 -28.24
CA ALA A 192 -28.10 25.84 -26.96
C ALA A 192 -27.41 24.55 -26.48
N LEU A 193 -28.00 23.36 -26.72
CA LEU A 193 -27.38 22.07 -26.43
C LEU A 193 -26.11 21.84 -27.26
N CYS A 194 -26.11 22.24 -28.53
CA CYS A 194 -24.91 22.14 -29.37
C CYS A 194 -23.82 23.10 -28.88
N TYR A 195 -24.18 24.34 -28.55
CA TYR A 195 -23.22 25.29 -27.98
C TYR A 195 -22.64 24.85 -26.64
N TYR A 196 -23.46 24.23 -25.78
CA TYR A 196 -22.97 23.63 -24.55
C TYR A 196 -21.92 22.54 -24.80
N LYS A 197 -22.15 21.70 -25.82
CA LYS A 197 -21.20 20.64 -26.20
C LYS A 197 -19.93 21.14 -26.88
N LEU A 198 -19.94 22.38 -27.38
CA LEU A 198 -18.77 23.09 -27.91
C LEU A 198 -18.11 24.01 -26.85
N ASP A 199 -18.50 23.88 -25.58
CA ASP A 199 -18.01 24.68 -24.45
C ASP A 199 -18.26 26.20 -24.56
N TYR A 200 -19.18 26.63 -25.42
CA TYR A 200 -19.65 28.02 -25.53
C TYR A 200 -20.86 28.24 -24.60
N TYR A 201 -20.60 28.16 -23.29
CA TYR A 201 -21.64 28.16 -22.25
C TYR A 201 -22.40 29.50 -22.14
N ASP A 202 -21.70 30.62 -22.34
CA ASP A 202 -22.26 31.96 -22.38
C ASP A 202 -23.25 32.12 -23.56
N VAL A 203 -22.83 31.74 -24.77
CA VAL A 203 -23.68 31.76 -25.97
C VAL A 203 -24.85 30.78 -25.82
N SER A 204 -24.60 29.59 -25.25
CA SER A 204 -25.64 28.62 -24.95
C SER A 204 -26.72 29.24 -24.07
N GLN A 205 -26.32 29.94 -23.00
CA GLN A 205 -27.23 30.59 -22.07
C GLN A 205 -28.05 31.72 -22.70
N GLU A 206 -27.43 32.56 -23.54
CA GLU A 206 -28.15 33.63 -24.25
C GLU A 206 -29.22 33.08 -25.19
N VAL A 207 -28.87 32.08 -26.01
CA VAL A 207 -29.82 31.43 -26.94
C VAL A 207 -30.95 30.75 -26.18
N LEU A 208 -30.63 30.08 -25.07
CA LEU A 208 -31.60 29.40 -24.22
C LEU A 208 -32.59 30.36 -23.55
N GLY A 209 -32.13 31.56 -23.19
CA GLY A 209 -32.96 32.62 -22.61
C GLY A 209 -34.15 33.01 -23.49
N VAL A 210 -34.00 32.99 -24.82
CA VAL A 210 -35.09 33.28 -25.77
C VAL A 210 -36.28 32.34 -25.57
N TYR A 211 -36.01 31.06 -25.28
CA TYR A 211 -37.05 30.06 -25.03
C TYR A 211 -37.60 30.15 -23.61
N LEU A 212 -36.74 30.30 -22.61
CA LEU A 212 -37.13 30.35 -21.19
C LEU A 212 -37.96 31.60 -20.84
N ASN A 213 -37.83 32.70 -21.58
CA ASN A 213 -38.68 33.89 -21.42
C ASN A 213 -40.17 33.60 -21.67
N GLN A 214 -40.50 32.60 -22.48
CA GLN A 214 -41.88 32.19 -22.76
C GLN A 214 -42.29 30.90 -22.03
N TYR A 215 -41.34 29.98 -21.83
CA TYR A 215 -41.57 28.65 -21.25
C TYR A 215 -40.65 28.43 -20.05
N SER A 216 -40.85 29.19 -18.98
CA SER A 216 -40.01 29.16 -17.77
C SER A 216 -40.15 27.86 -16.96
N ASP A 217 -41.19 27.08 -17.21
CA ASP A 217 -41.50 25.79 -16.57
C ASP A 217 -40.83 24.59 -17.26
N SER A 218 -40.08 24.82 -18.34
CA SER A 218 -39.44 23.75 -19.10
C SER A 218 -38.30 23.10 -18.31
N VAL A 219 -38.50 21.82 -17.96
CA VAL A 219 -37.53 21.00 -17.22
C VAL A 219 -36.19 20.88 -17.95
N ILE A 220 -36.23 20.58 -19.26
CA ILE A 220 -35.03 20.36 -20.07
C ILE A 220 -34.22 21.66 -20.21
N ALA A 221 -34.91 22.76 -20.53
CA ALA A 221 -34.24 24.04 -20.76
C ALA A 221 -33.64 24.59 -19.46
N THR A 222 -34.36 24.50 -18.34
CA THR A 222 -33.83 24.98 -17.06
C THR A 222 -32.72 24.08 -16.52
N ASN A 223 -32.80 22.76 -16.75
CA ASN A 223 -31.69 21.86 -16.44
C ASN A 223 -30.43 22.22 -17.23
N LEU A 224 -30.55 22.53 -18.52
CA LEU A 224 -29.43 23.02 -19.33
C LEU A 224 -28.89 24.37 -18.83
N LYS A 225 -29.78 25.29 -18.42
CA LYS A 225 -29.38 26.56 -17.79
C LYS A 225 -28.55 26.33 -16.53
N ALA A 226 -28.96 25.39 -15.67
CA ALA A 226 -28.19 25.03 -14.49
C ALA A 226 -26.83 24.41 -14.85
N CYS A 227 -26.77 23.56 -15.89
CA CYS A 227 -25.49 23.05 -16.40
C CYS A 227 -24.56 24.17 -16.90
N ASN A 228 -25.10 25.17 -17.63
CA ASN A 228 -24.33 26.35 -18.04
C ASN A 228 -23.80 27.11 -16.81
N HIS A 229 -24.66 27.38 -15.82
CA HIS A 229 -24.26 28.05 -14.58
C HIS A 229 -23.22 27.25 -13.77
N PHE A 230 -23.29 25.92 -13.80
CA PHE A 230 -22.30 25.06 -13.15
C PHE A 230 -20.91 25.25 -13.77
N ARG A 231 -20.84 25.35 -15.10
CA ARG A 231 -19.60 25.54 -15.85
C ARG A 231 -19.06 26.97 -15.78
N LEU A 232 -19.94 27.97 -15.81
CA LEU A 232 -19.55 29.39 -15.77
C LEU A 232 -19.23 29.90 -14.37
N TYR A 233 -19.88 29.34 -13.35
CA TYR A 233 -19.79 29.83 -11.97
C TYR A 233 -19.43 28.70 -11.00
N ASN A 234 -20.42 28.01 -10.42
CA ASN A 234 -20.22 26.98 -9.41
C ASN A 234 -21.50 26.14 -9.16
N GLY A 235 -21.36 25.11 -8.31
CA GLY A 235 -22.45 24.23 -7.86
C GLY A 235 -23.64 24.96 -7.21
N ALA A 236 -23.40 25.95 -6.36
CA ALA A 236 -24.46 26.66 -5.66
C ALA A 236 -25.33 27.50 -6.61
N ALA A 237 -24.71 28.15 -7.60
CA ALA A 237 -25.41 28.89 -8.65
C ALA A 237 -26.28 27.95 -9.50
N ALA A 238 -25.77 26.78 -9.85
CA ALA A 238 -26.51 25.77 -10.62
C ALA A 238 -27.69 25.19 -9.82
N GLU A 239 -27.49 24.90 -8.53
CA GLU A 239 -28.55 24.39 -7.66
C GLU A 239 -29.71 25.39 -7.53
N SER A 240 -29.42 26.68 -7.40
CA SER A 240 -30.46 27.72 -7.28
C SER A 240 -31.40 27.75 -8.49
N GLU A 241 -30.88 27.46 -9.69
CA GLU A 241 -31.66 27.46 -10.93
C GLU A 241 -32.60 26.24 -11.02
N ILE A 242 -32.14 25.06 -10.61
CA ILE A 242 -32.94 23.83 -10.65
C ILE A 242 -33.96 23.75 -9.50
N ARG A 243 -33.68 24.35 -8.34
CA ARG A 243 -34.57 24.29 -7.16
C ARG A 243 -35.98 24.78 -7.47
N ALA A 244 -36.11 25.82 -8.30
CA ALA A 244 -37.39 26.37 -8.73
C ALA A 244 -38.31 25.34 -9.41
N ILE A 245 -37.74 24.34 -10.09
CA ILE A 245 -38.52 23.25 -10.70
C ILE A 245 -38.82 22.16 -9.70
N VAL A 246 -37.84 21.77 -8.87
CA VAL A 246 -38.02 20.72 -7.86
C VAL A 246 -39.20 21.04 -6.94
N ASP A 247 -39.36 22.32 -6.57
CA ASP A 247 -40.46 22.79 -5.72
C ASP A 247 -41.82 22.85 -6.46
N GLN A 248 -41.82 22.95 -7.80
CA GLN A 248 -43.03 23.03 -8.64
C GLN A 248 -43.53 21.66 -9.12
N SER A 249 -42.63 20.70 -9.35
CA SER A 249 -42.96 19.37 -9.86
C SER A 249 -43.11 18.35 -8.74
N ALA A 250 -44.29 18.35 -8.11
CA ALA A 250 -44.74 17.19 -7.35
C ALA A 250 -45.05 16.03 -8.33
N ASN A 251 -44.07 15.15 -8.53
CA ASN A 251 -44.18 13.79 -9.08
C ASN A 251 -44.41 13.61 -10.61
N VAL A 252 -43.51 12.80 -11.19
CA VAL A 252 -43.58 12.03 -12.46
C VAL A 252 -43.64 12.84 -13.76
N GLY A 253 -42.48 13.13 -14.35
CA GLY A 253 -42.37 13.71 -15.69
C GLY A 253 -41.03 13.39 -16.38
N PHE A 254 -41.03 13.48 -17.71
CA PHE A 254 -39.85 13.28 -18.57
C PHE A 254 -38.71 14.24 -18.16
N GLY A 255 -37.53 13.68 -17.85
CA GLY A 255 -36.33 14.46 -17.48
C GLY A 255 -36.09 14.63 -15.97
N HIS A 256 -36.98 14.14 -15.11
CA HIS A 256 -36.82 14.23 -13.66
C HIS A 256 -35.60 13.45 -13.12
N ASP A 257 -35.31 12.28 -13.69
CA ASP A 257 -34.13 11.49 -13.30
C ASP A 257 -32.83 12.23 -13.60
N LEU A 258 -32.78 12.97 -14.71
CA LEU A 258 -31.65 13.82 -15.07
C LEU A 258 -31.49 14.99 -14.09
N VAL A 259 -32.59 15.60 -13.64
CA VAL A 259 -32.56 16.67 -12.63
C VAL A 259 -32.05 16.15 -11.29
N LYS A 260 -32.53 14.97 -10.84
CA LYS A 260 -32.05 14.31 -9.63
C LYS A 260 -30.56 14.01 -9.69
N HIS A 261 -30.10 13.46 -10.82
CA HIS A 261 -28.68 13.22 -11.07
C HIS A 261 -27.87 14.52 -10.96
N ASN A 262 -28.25 15.56 -11.70
CA ASN A 262 -27.51 16.82 -11.74
C ASN A 262 -27.48 17.55 -10.39
N LEU A 263 -28.56 17.46 -9.61
CA LEU A 263 -28.60 18.04 -8.26
C LEU A 263 -27.51 17.44 -7.35
N VAL A 264 -27.28 16.13 -7.42
CA VAL A 264 -26.20 15.46 -6.68
C VAL A 264 -24.82 15.93 -7.17
N VAL A 265 -24.65 16.04 -8.49
CA VAL A 265 -23.40 16.54 -9.10
C VAL A 265 -23.09 17.97 -8.63
N PHE A 266 -24.09 18.86 -8.65
CA PHE A 266 -23.94 20.26 -8.23
C PHE A 266 -23.61 20.41 -6.75
N ARG A 267 -24.05 19.47 -5.92
CA ARG A 267 -23.71 19.37 -4.49
C ARG A 267 -22.44 18.56 -4.23
N SER A 268 -21.60 18.40 -5.25
CA SER A 268 -20.30 17.70 -5.15
C SER A 268 -20.41 16.26 -4.62
N GLY A 269 -21.52 15.56 -4.92
CA GLY A 269 -21.73 14.16 -4.53
C GLY A 269 -22.50 13.96 -3.22
N LEU A 270 -22.98 15.02 -2.56
CA LEU A 270 -23.87 14.86 -1.41
C LEU A 270 -25.18 14.16 -1.83
N GLY A 271 -25.45 13.00 -1.22
CA GLY A 271 -26.61 12.16 -1.55
C GLY A 271 -26.38 11.18 -2.70
N ALA A 272 -25.14 11.02 -3.20
CA ALA A 272 -24.81 10.12 -4.31
C ALA A 272 -25.32 8.69 -4.12
N MET A 273 -25.08 8.10 -2.95
CA MET A 273 -25.50 6.72 -2.64
C MET A 273 -27.02 6.51 -2.63
N GLN A 274 -27.81 7.57 -2.43
CA GLN A 274 -29.27 7.48 -2.43
C GLN A 274 -29.84 7.55 -3.85
N VAL A 275 -29.14 8.21 -4.78
CA VAL A 275 -29.66 8.59 -6.09
C VAL A 275 -29.01 7.79 -7.22
N PHE A 276 -27.68 7.82 -7.31
CA PHE A 276 -26.94 7.26 -8.46
C PHE A 276 -27.16 5.76 -8.68
N PRO A 277 -27.20 4.87 -7.67
CA PRO A 277 -27.42 3.44 -7.90
C PRO A 277 -28.70 3.13 -8.70
N SER A 278 -29.77 3.89 -8.46
CA SER A 278 -31.04 3.73 -9.19
C SER A 278 -31.02 4.27 -10.62
N LEU A 279 -29.99 5.07 -10.96
CA LEU A 279 -29.87 5.78 -12.23
C LEU A 279 -28.77 5.23 -13.15
N VAL A 280 -27.99 4.23 -12.72
CA VAL A 280 -26.86 3.67 -13.47
C VAL A 280 -27.24 3.23 -14.88
N ASP A 281 -28.40 2.59 -15.05
CA ASP A 281 -28.88 2.10 -16.35
C ASP A 281 -29.81 3.09 -17.08
N VAL A 282 -30.03 4.27 -16.49
CA VAL A 282 -30.94 5.31 -17.00
C VAL A 282 -30.16 6.52 -17.51
N VAL A 283 -29.15 6.96 -16.76
CA VAL A 283 -28.30 8.12 -17.07
C VAL A 283 -26.87 7.63 -17.27
N PRO A 284 -26.28 7.76 -18.48
CA PRO A 284 -24.94 7.26 -18.77
C PRO A 284 -23.87 7.76 -17.78
N GLU A 285 -23.95 9.02 -17.39
CA GLU A 285 -22.99 9.66 -16.48
C GLU A 285 -23.14 9.21 -15.02
N ALA A 286 -24.26 8.61 -14.63
CA ALA A 286 -24.51 8.22 -13.24
C ALA A 286 -23.51 7.17 -12.74
N ARG A 287 -23.15 6.20 -13.60
CA ARG A 287 -22.13 5.19 -13.27
C ARG A 287 -20.78 5.84 -13.00
N LEU A 288 -20.34 6.73 -13.88
CA LEU A 288 -19.04 7.41 -13.77
C LEU A 288 -18.99 8.31 -12.53
N ASN A 289 -20.05 9.07 -12.27
CA ASN A 289 -20.13 9.93 -11.09
C ASN A 289 -20.17 9.15 -9.78
N LEU A 290 -20.79 7.95 -9.77
CA LEU A 290 -20.75 7.05 -8.62
C LEU A 290 -19.34 6.51 -8.37
N VAL A 291 -18.61 6.13 -9.43
CA VAL A 291 -17.20 5.73 -9.32
C VAL A 291 -16.34 6.87 -8.76
N ILE A 292 -16.51 8.10 -9.26
CA ILE A 292 -15.80 9.28 -8.74
C ILE A 292 -16.13 9.51 -7.26
N HIS A 293 -17.38 9.27 -6.85
CA HIS A 293 -17.76 9.37 -5.44
C HIS A 293 -17.00 8.37 -4.57
N HIS A 294 -16.93 7.09 -4.98
CA HIS A 294 -16.17 6.06 -4.27
C HIS A 294 -14.66 6.39 -4.20
N LEU A 295 -14.06 6.84 -5.31
CA LEU A 295 -12.65 7.27 -5.32
C LEU A 295 -12.38 8.42 -4.34
N LYS A 296 -13.31 9.37 -4.19
CA LYS A 296 -13.16 10.47 -3.21
C LYS A 296 -13.28 10.03 -1.76
N GLN A 297 -13.85 8.86 -1.50
CA GLN A 297 -13.94 8.25 -0.16
C GLN A 297 -12.85 7.19 0.06
N ASP A 298 -11.88 7.07 -0.86
CA ASP A 298 -10.83 6.04 -0.85
C ASP A 298 -11.39 4.59 -0.93
N ASP A 299 -12.63 4.40 -1.42
CA ASP A 299 -13.28 3.10 -1.63
C ASP A 299 -12.93 2.49 -3.00
N ASN A 300 -11.65 2.19 -3.23
CA ASN A 300 -11.12 1.78 -4.54
C ASN A 300 -11.76 0.48 -5.09
N LYS A 301 -12.12 -0.45 -4.20
CA LYS A 301 -12.70 -1.74 -4.59
C LYS A 301 -14.10 -1.60 -5.20
N GLU A 302 -14.96 -0.81 -4.56
CA GLU A 302 -16.33 -0.55 -5.06
C GLU A 302 -16.27 0.23 -6.38
N ALA A 303 -15.32 1.17 -6.50
CA ALA A 303 -15.05 1.88 -7.75
C ALA A 303 -14.64 0.91 -8.88
N PHE A 304 -13.81 -0.09 -8.59
CA PHE A 304 -13.39 -1.12 -9.55
C PHE A 304 -14.54 -2.06 -9.95
N ASP A 305 -15.34 -2.51 -8.99
CA ASP A 305 -16.46 -3.42 -9.25
C ASP A 305 -17.49 -2.82 -10.21
N LEU A 306 -17.66 -1.50 -10.20
CA LEU A 306 -18.52 -0.77 -11.14
C LEU A 306 -17.95 -0.65 -12.58
N LEU A 307 -16.63 -0.81 -12.75
CA LEU A 307 -15.94 -0.62 -14.03
C LEU A 307 -15.38 -1.90 -14.66
N LYS A 308 -15.21 -2.98 -13.90
CA LYS A 308 -14.51 -4.20 -14.35
C LYS A 308 -15.09 -4.79 -15.66
N ASP A 309 -16.41 -4.80 -15.78
CA ASP A 309 -17.13 -5.36 -16.94
C ASP A 309 -17.46 -4.29 -18.00
N MET A 310 -17.14 -3.02 -17.73
CA MET A 310 -17.39 -1.93 -18.65
C MET A 310 -16.26 -1.85 -19.70
N GLN A 311 -16.66 -1.81 -20.97
CA GLN A 311 -15.80 -1.48 -22.10
C GLN A 311 -15.87 0.03 -22.36
N PRO A 312 -14.78 0.78 -22.13
CA PRO A 312 -14.75 2.21 -22.39
C PRO A 312 -14.92 2.50 -23.88
N ALA A 313 -15.73 3.51 -24.21
CA ALA A 313 -15.96 4.00 -25.57
C ALA A 313 -15.52 5.45 -25.76
N VAL A 314 -15.48 6.25 -24.68
CA VAL A 314 -15.07 7.66 -24.73
C VAL A 314 -13.85 7.92 -23.84
N PRO A 315 -13.03 8.94 -24.13
CA PRO A 315 -11.80 9.22 -23.37
C PRO A 315 -11.99 9.31 -21.85
N GLN A 316 -13.10 9.91 -21.39
CA GLN A 316 -13.40 10.06 -19.96
C GLN A 316 -13.57 8.72 -19.24
N GLU A 317 -14.11 7.70 -19.92
CA GLU A 317 -14.27 6.35 -19.36
C GLU A 317 -12.92 5.64 -19.25
N TYR A 318 -12.05 5.79 -20.25
CA TYR A 318 -10.68 5.29 -20.20
C TYR A 318 -9.87 5.95 -19.08
N ILE A 319 -9.97 7.28 -18.93
CA ILE A 319 -9.30 8.02 -17.85
C ILE A 319 -9.74 7.47 -16.50
N LEU A 320 -11.06 7.33 -16.28
CA LEU A 320 -11.58 6.88 -15.01
C LEU A 320 -11.20 5.42 -14.71
N LYS A 321 -11.26 4.53 -15.72
CA LYS A 321 -10.77 3.16 -15.61
C LYS A 321 -9.28 3.11 -15.29
N GLY A 322 -8.48 3.99 -15.90
CA GLY A 322 -7.05 4.13 -15.63
C GLY A 322 -6.78 4.55 -14.18
N VAL A 323 -7.47 5.58 -13.69
CA VAL A 323 -7.34 6.07 -12.31
C VAL A 323 -7.69 4.98 -11.30
N VAL A 324 -8.83 4.29 -11.48
CA VAL A 324 -9.25 3.21 -10.58
C VAL A 324 -8.23 2.07 -10.54
N ASN A 325 -7.72 1.65 -11.71
CA ASN A 325 -6.70 0.61 -11.78
C ASN A 325 -5.36 1.06 -11.19
N ALA A 326 -4.98 2.33 -11.35
CA ALA A 326 -3.77 2.88 -10.73
C ALA A 326 -3.88 2.87 -9.20
N SER A 327 -4.99 3.38 -8.65
CA SER A 327 -5.25 3.42 -7.21
C SER A 327 -5.30 2.02 -6.59
N LEU A 328 -6.06 1.10 -7.20
CA LEU A 328 -6.17 -0.28 -6.73
C LEU A 328 -4.84 -1.04 -6.89
N GLY A 329 -4.12 -0.79 -7.99
CA GLY A 329 -2.81 -1.37 -8.25
C GLY A 329 -1.77 -0.96 -7.21
N GLN A 330 -1.79 0.30 -6.77
CA GLN A 330 -0.95 0.79 -5.69
C GLN A 330 -1.31 0.18 -4.34
N GLU A 331 -2.60 0.09 -4.02
CA GLU A 331 -3.08 -0.49 -2.75
C GLU A 331 -2.77 -1.99 -2.62
N LEU A 332 -3.00 -2.75 -3.70
CA LEU A 332 -2.77 -4.21 -3.74
C LEU A 332 -1.34 -4.59 -4.17
N ASN A 333 -0.50 -3.61 -4.50
CA ASN A 333 0.82 -3.80 -5.10
C ASN A 333 0.78 -4.73 -6.34
N SER A 334 -0.22 -4.53 -7.21
CA SER A 334 -0.53 -5.40 -8.35
C SER A 334 0.00 -4.82 -9.66
N PRO A 335 1.01 -5.46 -10.29
CA PRO A 335 1.59 -4.96 -11.55
C PRO A 335 0.61 -5.04 -12.73
N GLU A 336 -0.36 -5.96 -12.68
CA GLU A 336 -1.37 -6.12 -13.73
C GLU A 336 -2.29 -4.88 -13.81
N HIS A 337 -2.78 -4.42 -12.65
CA HIS A 337 -3.61 -3.23 -12.58
C HIS A 337 -2.84 -1.97 -12.99
N ILE A 338 -1.58 -1.83 -12.57
CA ILE A 338 -0.72 -0.72 -13.01
C ILE A 338 -0.55 -0.72 -14.52
N LYS A 339 -0.33 -1.88 -15.13
CA LYS A 339 -0.22 -2.01 -16.59
C LYS A 339 -1.52 -1.65 -17.31
N THR A 340 -2.67 -2.10 -16.81
CA THR A 340 -3.98 -1.71 -17.37
C THR A 340 -4.20 -0.20 -17.27
N ALA A 341 -3.77 0.43 -16.17
CA ALA A 341 -3.85 1.87 -16.00
C ALA A 341 -2.98 2.62 -17.01
N GLU A 342 -1.73 2.18 -17.19
CA GLU A 342 -0.79 2.71 -18.19
C GLU A 342 -1.39 2.64 -19.60
N GLU A 343 -1.92 1.47 -19.99
CA GLU A 343 -2.56 1.27 -21.30
C GLU A 343 -3.75 2.21 -21.52
N CYS A 344 -4.60 2.38 -20.50
CA CYS A 344 -5.75 3.30 -20.58
C CYS A 344 -5.32 4.75 -20.81
N PHE A 345 -4.32 5.22 -20.06
CA PHE A 345 -3.81 6.58 -20.21
C PHE A 345 -3.09 6.79 -21.54
N HIS A 346 -2.30 5.81 -21.98
CA HIS A 346 -1.62 5.87 -23.28
C HIS A 346 -2.62 5.93 -24.43
N LEU A 347 -3.68 5.13 -24.41
CA LEU A 347 -4.73 5.15 -25.45
C LEU A 347 -5.36 6.54 -25.57
N VAL A 348 -5.70 7.18 -24.45
CA VAL A 348 -6.26 8.54 -24.46
C VAL A 348 -5.24 9.57 -24.94
N GLY A 349 -4.03 9.56 -24.38
CA GLY A 349 -3.00 10.54 -24.70
C GLY A 349 -2.48 10.46 -26.14
N SER A 350 -2.52 9.27 -26.74
CA SER A 350 -2.15 9.03 -28.14
C SER A 350 -3.31 9.26 -29.14
N SER A 351 -4.53 9.48 -28.65
CA SER A 351 -5.70 9.65 -29.51
C SER A 351 -5.65 10.97 -30.27
N THR A 352 -6.05 10.97 -31.54
CA THR A 352 -6.03 12.17 -32.39
C THR A 352 -6.96 13.28 -31.91
N SER A 353 -7.99 12.95 -31.12
CA SER A 353 -8.92 13.91 -30.53
C SER A 353 -8.37 14.60 -29.28
N GLU A 354 -7.57 13.89 -28.47
CA GLU A 354 -7.16 14.39 -27.15
C GLU A 354 -5.65 14.70 -27.05
N CYS A 355 -4.80 14.23 -27.98
CA CYS A 355 -3.33 14.30 -27.84
C CYS A 355 -2.78 15.72 -27.63
N ASP A 356 -3.41 16.73 -28.23
CA ASP A 356 -3.02 18.15 -28.09
C ASP A 356 -3.79 18.90 -27.00
N THR A 357 -4.67 18.22 -26.27
CA THR A 357 -5.42 18.80 -25.16
C THR A 357 -4.66 18.67 -23.84
N ILE A 358 -5.06 19.46 -22.84
CA ILE A 358 -4.51 19.35 -21.47
C ILE A 358 -4.78 17.96 -20.88
N PRO A 359 -6.01 17.40 -20.91
CA PRO A 359 -6.27 16.04 -20.43
C PRO A 359 -5.42 14.98 -21.11
N GLY A 360 -5.28 15.01 -22.44
CA GLY A 360 -4.45 14.05 -23.16
C GLY A 360 -2.97 14.10 -22.75
N ARG A 361 -2.42 15.30 -22.56
CA ARG A 361 -1.05 15.49 -22.06
C ARG A 361 -0.88 15.01 -20.61
N GLN A 362 -1.88 15.24 -19.76
CA GLN A 362 -1.90 14.68 -18.39
C GLN A 362 -1.96 13.15 -18.40
N CYS A 363 -2.71 12.54 -19.31
CA CYS A 363 -2.74 11.09 -19.49
C CYS A 363 -1.37 10.55 -19.92
N MET A 364 -0.72 11.15 -20.93
CA MET A 364 0.63 10.73 -21.31
C MET A 364 1.62 10.86 -20.15
N ALA A 365 1.57 11.98 -19.42
CA ALA A 365 2.40 12.16 -18.23
C ALA A 365 2.12 11.07 -17.18
N ALA A 366 0.86 10.73 -16.90
CA ALA A 366 0.49 9.68 -15.96
C ALA A 366 0.97 8.28 -16.41
N ALA A 367 0.84 7.95 -17.70
CA ALA A 367 1.33 6.69 -18.26
C ALA A 367 2.84 6.54 -18.05
N PHE A 368 3.62 7.56 -18.40
CA PHE A 368 5.07 7.55 -18.20
C PHE A 368 5.47 7.58 -16.73
N PHE A 369 4.66 8.19 -15.86
CA PHE A 369 4.87 8.16 -14.41
C PHE A 369 4.77 6.73 -13.88
N LEU A 370 3.75 5.99 -14.30
CA LEU A 370 3.56 4.57 -13.94
C LEU A 370 4.67 3.67 -14.51
N ALA A 371 5.18 3.99 -15.70
CA ALA A 371 6.31 3.30 -16.31
C ALA A 371 7.68 3.66 -15.70
N GLY A 372 7.75 4.67 -14.82
CA GLY A 372 9.00 5.17 -14.24
C GLY A 372 9.88 5.96 -15.20
N GLN A 373 9.34 6.42 -16.34
CA GLN A 373 10.06 7.18 -17.37
C GLN A 373 9.93 8.69 -17.13
N PHE A 374 10.57 9.19 -16.08
CA PHE A 374 10.38 10.56 -15.61
C PHE A 374 10.85 11.66 -16.57
N GLU A 375 11.81 11.37 -17.46
CA GLU A 375 12.23 12.32 -18.50
C GLU A 375 11.05 12.66 -19.44
N GLU A 376 10.28 11.65 -19.84
CA GLU A 376 9.10 11.84 -20.68
C GLU A 376 7.96 12.53 -19.91
N VAL A 377 7.77 12.19 -18.63
CA VAL A 377 6.83 12.92 -17.75
C VAL A 377 7.11 14.42 -17.79
N LEU A 378 8.38 14.83 -17.70
CA LEU A 378 8.74 16.24 -17.74
C LEU A 378 8.45 16.89 -19.09
N VAL A 379 8.58 16.20 -20.21
CA VAL A 379 8.22 16.73 -21.54
C VAL A 379 6.74 17.13 -21.56
N TYR A 380 5.85 16.24 -21.12
CA TYR A 380 4.41 16.49 -21.13
C TYR A 380 4.01 17.54 -20.08
N LEU A 381 4.46 17.42 -18.83
CA LEU A 381 4.09 18.38 -17.78
C LEU A 381 4.63 19.78 -18.09
N THR A 382 5.84 19.90 -18.63
CA THR A 382 6.40 21.22 -18.99
C THR A 382 5.57 21.90 -20.07
N SER A 383 5.01 21.14 -21.03
CA SER A 383 4.17 21.69 -22.10
C SER A 383 2.86 22.32 -21.62
N ILE A 384 2.36 21.94 -20.45
CA ILE A 384 1.10 22.44 -19.87
C ILE A 384 1.30 23.26 -18.59
N LYS A 385 2.54 23.45 -18.14
CA LYS A 385 2.88 24.13 -16.86
C LYS A 385 2.27 25.53 -16.73
N SER A 386 2.18 26.29 -17.81
CA SER A 386 1.66 27.67 -17.79
C SER A 386 0.20 27.75 -17.31
N TYR A 387 -0.58 26.69 -17.48
CA TYR A 387 -1.98 26.64 -17.09
C TYR A 387 -2.19 26.29 -15.60
N PHE A 388 -1.16 25.76 -14.92
CA PHE A 388 -1.28 25.16 -13.57
C PHE A 388 -0.30 25.74 -12.54
N HIS A 389 0.17 26.98 -12.73
CA HIS A 389 1.17 27.60 -11.85
C HIS A 389 0.80 27.60 -10.36
N SER A 390 -0.49 27.70 -10.03
CA SER A 390 -1.04 27.73 -8.67
C SER A 390 -1.69 26.42 -8.22
N ASP A 391 -1.61 25.36 -9.03
CA ASP A 391 -2.19 24.07 -8.69
C ASP A 391 -1.17 23.20 -7.93
N ASP A 392 -1.48 22.93 -6.67
CA ASP A 392 -0.59 22.19 -5.76
C ASP A 392 -0.39 20.73 -6.17
N THR A 393 -1.42 20.08 -6.72
CA THR A 393 -1.34 18.68 -7.19
C THR A 393 -0.42 18.57 -8.41
N PHE A 394 -0.57 19.50 -9.35
CA PHE A 394 0.30 19.59 -10.52
C PHE A 394 1.75 19.86 -10.10
N ASN A 395 1.96 20.86 -9.24
CA ASN A 395 3.29 21.22 -8.74
C ASN A 395 3.94 20.04 -7.99
N PHE A 396 3.16 19.27 -7.22
CA PHE A 396 3.64 18.07 -6.53
C PHE A 396 4.16 17.01 -7.51
N ASN A 397 3.37 16.65 -8.52
CA ASN A 397 3.76 15.66 -9.52
C ASN A 397 4.95 16.14 -10.36
N TYR A 398 4.97 17.44 -10.70
CA TYR A 398 6.07 18.03 -11.45
C TYR A 398 7.38 18.03 -10.66
N ALA A 399 7.34 18.37 -9.37
CA ALA A 399 8.51 18.34 -8.49
C ALA A 399 9.02 16.91 -8.24
N GLN A 400 8.14 15.91 -8.13
CA GLN A 400 8.54 14.50 -8.07
C GLN A 400 9.30 14.07 -9.32
N ALA A 401 8.77 14.37 -10.52
CA ALA A 401 9.45 14.05 -11.77
C ALA A 401 10.81 14.77 -11.90
N LYS A 402 10.88 16.06 -11.49
CA LYS A 402 12.14 16.82 -11.44
C LYS A 402 13.16 16.18 -10.48
N THR A 403 12.70 15.71 -9.32
CA THR A 403 13.56 15.03 -8.34
C THR A 403 14.11 13.73 -8.90
N ALA A 404 13.27 12.94 -9.59
CA ALA A 404 13.68 11.69 -10.22
C ALA A 404 14.69 11.91 -11.37
N CYS A 405 14.61 13.03 -12.08
CA CYS A 405 15.57 13.46 -13.10
C CYS A 405 16.79 14.23 -12.55
N GLU A 406 17.05 14.15 -11.24
CA GLU A 406 18.18 14.81 -10.56
C GLU A 406 18.20 16.36 -10.65
N GLN A 407 17.07 16.98 -10.97
CA GLN A 407 16.92 18.45 -11.05
C GLN A 407 16.50 19.03 -9.68
N TYR A 408 17.29 18.73 -8.65
CA TYR A 408 16.95 18.97 -7.24
C TYR A 408 16.68 20.43 -6.88
N LYS A 409 17.42 21.38 -7.47
CA LYS A 409 17.27 22.81 -7.16
C LYS A 409 15.91 23.34 -7.63
N GLU A 410 15.51 23.01 -8.85
CA GLU A 410 14.20 23.39 -9.39
C GLU A 410 13.07 22.67 -8.66
N ALA A 411 13.26 21.38 -8.33
CA ALA A 411 12.30 20.62 -7.54
C ALA A 411 12.07 21.23 -6.15
N GLU A 412 13.14 21.64 -5.45
CA GLU A 412 13.06 22.34 -4.16
C GLU A 412 12.20 23.61 -4.27
N GLU A 413 12.48 24.46 -5.26
CA GLU A 413 11.72 25.70 -5.48
C GLU A 413 10.23 25.42 -5.70
N ILE A 414 9.88 24.36 -6.44
CA ILE A 414 8.49 23.99 -6.73
C ILE A 414 7.80 23.38 -5.50
N PHE A 415 8.47 22.50 -4.75
CA PHE A 415 7.91 21.94 -3.51
C PHE A 415 7.57 23.04 -2.49
N LEU A 416 8.36 24.11 -2.43
CA LEU A 416 8.11 25.24 -1.53
C LEU A 416 6.91 26.11 -1.94
N LEU A 417 6.44 26.01 -3.19
CA LEU A 417 5.22 26.71 -3.64
C LEU A 417 3.95 26.07 -3.07
N ILE A 418 3.97 24.76 -2.83
CA ILE A 418 2.81 23.97 -2.43
C ILE A 418 2.28 24.45 -1.08
N GLN A 419 0.96 24.62 -0.94
CA GLN A 419 0.31 25.05 0.31
C GLN A 419 -0.59 24.01 0.94
N ASP A 420 -1.12 23.06 0.16
CA ASP A 420 -2.01 21.99 0.61
C ASP A 420 -1.41 21.20 1.79
N ALA A 421 -2.15 21.17 2.90
CA ALA A 421 -1.72 20.52 4.13
C ALA A 421 -1.68 18.99 4.02
N LYS A 422 -2.61 18.38 3.25
CA LYS A 422 -2.66 16.92 3.04
C LYS A 422 -1.43 16.46 2.25
N ILE A 423 -1.04 17.20 1.21
CA ILE A 423 0.18 16.92 0.45
C ILE A 423 1.41 17.11 1.33
N LYS A 424 1.49 18.17 2.13
CA LYS A 424 2.65 18.44 3.00
C LYS A 424 2.86 17.40 4.11
N SER A 425 1.79 16.76 4.57
CA SER A 425 1.87 15.67 5.54
C SER A 425 2.22 14.32 4.93
N ASP A 426 2.14 14.19 3.61
CA ASP A 426 2.39 12.94 2.91
C ASP A 426 3.87 12.56 2.94
N TYR A 427 4.17 11.29 3.22
CA TYR A 427 5.54 10.79 3.29
C TYR A 427 6.30 10.94 1.96
N VAL A 428 5.63 10.81 0.81
CA VAL A 428 6.26 10.99 -0.51
C VAL A 428 6.70 12.43 -0.69
N PHE A 429 5.90 13.40 -0.25
CA PHE A 429 6.31 14.81 -0.24
C PHE A 429 7.52 15.03 0.67
N ILE A 430 7.45 14.59 1.92
CA ILE A 430 8.50 14.81 2.91
C ILE A 430 9.82 14.18 2.46
N SER A 431 9.79 12.94 1.97
CA SER A 431 10.97 12.20 1.53
C SER A 431 11.62 12.81 0.29
N ASN A 432 10.84 13.26 -0.71
CA ASN A 432 11.40 13.94 -1.88
C ASN A 432 11.97 15.32 -1.53
N LEU A 433 11.30 16.09 -0.67
CA LEU A 433 11.81 17.38 -0.22
C LEU A 433 13.09 17.23 0.61
N ALA A 434 13.15 16.24 1.51
CA ALA A 434 14.36 15.92 2.26
C ALA A 434 15.52 15.56 1.33
N ARG A 435 15.28 14.75 0.29
CA ARG A 435 16.27 14.45 -0.74
C ARG A 435 16.75 15.71 -1.45
N CYS A 436 15.84 16.60 -1.85
CA CYS A 436 16.20 17.87 -2.47
C CYS A 436 17.13 18.68 -1.56
N TYR A 437 16.78 18.85 -0.28
CA TYR A 437 17.63 19.56 0.69
C TYR A 437 19.02 18.95 0.86
N ILE A 438 19.13 17.62 0.92
CA ILE A 438 20.44 16.96 1.03
C ILE A 438 21.29 17.21 -0.22
N MET A 439 20.67 17.05 -1.40
CA MET A 439 21.35 17.24 -2.69
C MET A 439 21.73 18.70 -2.95
N THR A 440 20.98 19.67 -2.41
CA THR A 440 21.28 21.11 -2.48
C THR A 440 22.15 21.62 -1.31
N LYS A 441 22.81 20.71 -0.56
CA LYS A 441 23.74 21.01 0.55
C LYS A 441 23.11 21.72 1.74
N LYS A 442 21.87 21.37 2.06
CA LYS A 442 21.10 21.84 3.24
C LYS A 442 20.58 20.67 4.10
N PRO A 443 21.44 19.72 4.53
CA PRO A 443 21.00 18.53 5.27
C PRO A 443 20.32 18.83 6.62
N HIS A 444 20.59 20.00 7.21
CA HIS A 444 19.92 20.46 8.43
C HIS A 444 18.40 20.58 8.26
N LEU A 445 17.92 21.03 7.10
CA LEU A 445 16.48 21.14 6.82
C LEU A 445 15.84 19.77 6.65
N ALA A 446 16.55 18.80 6.06
CA ALA A 446 16.08 17.42 5.98
C ALA A 446 15.97 16.79 7.38
N TRP A 447 16.91 17.09 8.29
CA TRP A 447 16.84 16.64 9.67
C TRP A 447 15.67 17.29 10.44
N GLU A 448 15.39 18.57 10.21
CA GLU A 448 14.21 19.25 10.77
C GLU A 448 12.88 18.63 10.31
N LEU A 449 12.81 18.16 9.06
CA LEU A 449 11.63 17.44 8.57
C LEU A 449 11.42 16.15 9.37
N TYR A 450 12.48 15.37 9.60
CA TYR A 450 12.42 14.17 10.44
C TYR A 450 11.96 14.48 11.88
N LEU A 451 12.49 15.53 12.51
CA LEU A 451 12.11 15.91 13.88
C LEU A 451 10.64 16.32 14.04
N LYS A 452 9.97 16.68 12.94
CA LYS A 452 8.54 17.04 12.93
C LYS A 452 7.63 15.83 12.70
N MET A 453 8.17 14.67 12.33
CA MET A 453 7.39 13.46 12.14
C MET A 453 7.13 12.76 13.48
N ASP A 454 5.93 12.19 13.62
CA ASP A 454 5.63 11.27 14.71
C ASP A 454 6.40 9.95 14.53
N SER A 455 6.56 9.19 15.61
CA SER A 455 7.23 7.89 15.58
C SER A 455 6.41 6.85 14.81
N SER A 456 6.59 6.79 13.50
CA SER A 456 5.93 5.88 12.54
C SER A 456 6.95 5.09 11.71
N SER A 457 6.50 4.08 10.96
CA SER A 457 7.33 3.35 9.98
C SER A 457 7.91 4.30 8.92
N GLU A 458 7.18 5.36 8.56
CA GLU A 458 7.63 6.38 7.63
C GLU A 458 8.79 7.21 8.17
N SER A 459 8.80 7.50 9.48
CA SER A 459 9.92 8.19 10.14
C SER A 459 11.22 7.38 10.05
N PHE A 460 11.12 6.05 10.17
CA PHE A 460 12.26 5.13 9.99
C PHE A 460 12.76 5.15 8.54
N ASN A 461 11.86 5.08 7.57
CA ASN A 461 12.22 5.14 6.15
C ASN A 461 12.86 6.49 5.78
N LEU A 462 12.38 7.60 6.36
CA LEU A 462 13.01 8.91 6.17
C LEU A 462 14.42 8.96 6.78
N LEU A 463 14.63 8.40 7.98
CA LEU A 463 15.95 8.29 8.57
C LEU A 463 16.91 7.50 7.69
N LEU A 464 16.45 6.39 7.12
CA LEU A 464 17.25 5.56 6.20
C LEU A 464 17.64 6.35 4.95
N LEU A 465 16.71 7.13 4.39
CA LEU A 465 16.97 8.04 3.27
C LEU A 465 18.02 9.09 3.66
N ILE A 466 17.84 9.78 4.79
CA ILE A 466 18.76 10.83 5.27
C ILE A 466 20.15 10.22 5.50
N ALA A 467 20.25 9.06 6.14
CA ALA A 467 21.51 8.38 6.42
C ALA A 467 22.30 8.10 5.13
N ASN A 468 21.64 7.47 4.16
CA ASN A 468 22.27 7.06 2.90
C ASN A 468 22.60 8.25 1.98
N ASP A 469 21.66 9.17 1.79
CA ASP A 469 21.85 10.31 0.89
C ASP A 469 22.89 11.28 1.46
N CYS A 470 22.88 11.54 2.78
CA CYS A 470 23.93 12.36 3.41
C CYS A 470 25.31 11.70 3.30
N TYR A 471 25.38 10.37 3.49
CA TYR A 471 26.65 9.64 3.36
C TYR A 471 27.23 9.77 1.96
N ARG A 472 26.39 9.57 0.92
CA ARG A 472 26.78 9.72 -0.49
C ARG A 472 27.22 11.14 -0.83
N GLN A 473 26.55 12.15 -0.27
CA GLN A 473 26.86 13.55 -0.51
C GLN A 473 28.04 14.10 0.30
N GLY A 474 28.63 13.29 1.18
CA GLY A 474 29.74 13.68 2.05
C GLY A 474 29.32 14.50 3.27
N GLU A 475 28.02 14.58 3.56
CA GLU A 475 27.45 15.25 4.74
C GLU A 475 27.48 14.31 5.95
N PHE A 476 28.69 13.87 6.31
CA PHE A 476 28.91 12.73 7.20
C PHE A 476 28.41 12.91 8.64
N TRP A 477 28.26 14.14 9.12
CA TRP A 477 27.74 14.39 10.48
C TRP A 477 26.25 14.08 10.60
N TYR A 478 25.45 14.46 9.60
CA TYR A 478 24.03 14.11 9.57
C TYR A 478 23.85 12.61 9.29
N ALA A 479 24.71 12.03 8.46
CA ALA A 479 24.72 10.58 8.23
C ALA A 479 25.01 9.80 9.53
N SER A 480 26.01 10.20 10.32
CA SER A 480 26.35 9.50 11.57
C SER A 480 25.25 9.60 12.62
N LYS A 481 24.56 10.75 12.72
CA LYS A 481 23.38 10.92 13.57
C LYS A 481 22.22 10.03 13.13
N ALA A 482 21.94 9.97 11.83
CA ALA A 482 20.88 9.15 11.30
C ALA A 482 21.14 7.65 11.53
N PHE A 483 22.36 7.16 11.24
CA PHE A 483 22.74 5.78 11.51
C PHE A 483 22.74 5.44 13.00
N ASP A 484 23.15 6.35 13.88
CA ASP A 484 23.06 6.14 15.33
C ASP A 484 21.59 6.02 15.80
N MET A 485 20.69 6.84 15.25
CA MET A 485 19.27 6.72 15.58
C MET A 485 18.67 5.41 15.05
N LEU A 486 19.01 5.02 13.81
CA LEU A 486 18.58 3.74 13.22
C LEU A 486 19.04 2.55 14.07
N ASP A 487 20.31 2.52 14.48
CA ASP A 487 20.88 1.46 15.33
C ASP A 487 20.21 1.37 16.71
N ARG A 488 19.73 2.50 17.26
CA ARG A 488 18.96 2.51 18.51
C ARG A 488 17.53 2.02 18.35
N LEU A 489 16.90 2.34 17.22
CA LEU A 489 15.52 1.93 16.93
C LEU A 489 15.45 0.44 16.56
N GLU A 490 16.37 -0.01 15.72
CA GLU A 490 16.48 -1.39 15.25
C GLU A 490 17.97 -1.78 15.11
N PRO A 491 18.56 -2.44 16.13
CA PRO A 491 19.97 -2.82 16.09
C PRO A 491 20.28 -3.75 14.91
N ASN A 492 21.15 -3.28 14.01
CA ASN A 492 21.58 -4.03 12.82
C ASN A 492 23.08 -3.76 12.59
N PRO A 493 23.91 -4.81 12.39
CA PRO A 493 25.33 -4.65 12.08
C PRO A 493 25.61 -3.67 10.93
N GLU A 494 24.74 -3.59 9.92
CA GLU A 494 24.90 -2.67 8.78
C GLU A 494 24.81 -1.20 9.21
N PHE A 495 23.93 -0.86 10.15
CA PHE A 495 23.80 0.50 10.67
C PHE A 495 25.02 0.91 11.50
N TRP A 496 25.60 -0.04 12.24
CA TRP A 496 26.87 0.17 12.93
C TRP A 496 28.03 0.43 11.96
N GLU A 497 28.17 -0.37 10.91
CA GLU A 497 29.18 -0.15 9.87
C GLU A 497 28.98 1.22 9.17
N GLY A 498 27.73 1.56 8.85
CA GLY A 498 27.37 2.87 8.27
C GLY A 498 27.71 4.04 9.20
N LYS A 499 27.38 3.92 10.49
CA LYS A 499 27.75 4.88 11.55
C LYS A 499 29.26 5.04 11.63
N ARG A 500 30.00 3.93 11.74
CA ARG A 500 31.47 3.95 11.79
C ARG A 500 32.08 4.63 10.56
N GLY A 501 31.62 4.28 9.36
CA GLY A 501 32.07 4.89 8.11
C GLY A 501 31.82 6.40 8.09
N ALA A 502 30.63 6.84 8.49
CA ALA A 502 30.27 8.25 8.53
C ALA A 502 31.17 9.01 9.53
N ILE A 503 31.41 8.42 10.70
CA ILE A 503 32.26 9.00 11.73
C ILE A 503 33.70 9.18 11.22
N VAL A 504 34.28 8.17 10.56
CA VAL A 504 35.59 8.30 9.90
C VAL A 504 35.57 9.42 8.85
N GLY A 505 34.49 9.56 8.09
CA GLY A 505 34.28 10.66 7.15
C GLY A 505 34.31 12.04 7.81
N VAL A 506 33.70 12.19 8.99
CA VAL A 506 33.79 13.43 9.79
C VAL A 506 35.23 13.70 10.21
N PHE A 507 35.94 12.71 10.76
CA PHE A 507 37.35 12.85 11.13
C PHE A 507 38.23 13.29 9.96
N GLN A 508 38.08 12.64 8.81
CA GLN A 508 38.80 13.01 7.58
C GLN A 508 38.47 14.44 7.14
N GLY A 509 37.20 14.84 7.21
CA GLY A 509 36.78 16.20 6.86
C GLY A 509 37.31 17.27 7.81
N VAL A 510 37.45 16.97 9.10
CA VAL A 510 38.10 17.87 10.08
C VAL A 510 39.59 18.01 9.79
N ILE A 511 40.30 16.90 9.51
CA ILE A 511 41.72 16.93 9.13
C ILE A 511 41.91 17.75 7.84
N ALA A 512 40.99 17.60 6.88
CA ALA A 512 40.97 18.36 5.63
C ALA A 512 40.46 19.80 5.77
N ARG A 513 40.15 20.27 7.00
CA ARG A 513 39.60 21.61 7.32
C ARG A 513 38.27 21.94 6.61
N ARG A 514 37.50 20.93 6.24
CA ARG A 514 36.14 21.08 5.67
C ARG A 514 35.07 21.17 6.77
N PHE A 515 35.34 20.57 7.93
CA PHE A 515 34.45 20.59 9.09
C PHE A 515 35.15 21.24 10.30
N PRO A 516 34.42 21.99 11.16
CA PRO A 516 34.94 22.47 12.43
C PRO A 516 35.28 21.33 13.41
N VAL A 517 36.24 21.60 14.30
CA VAL A 517 36.84 20.62 15.22
C VAL A 517 35.90 20.21 16.35
N ASP A 518 34.94 21.08 16.70
CA ASP A 518 33.91 20.84 17.71
C ASP A 518 33.06 19.60 17.41
N MET A 519 32.79 19.32 16.13
CA MET A 519 32.07 18.11 15.70
C MET A 519 32.74 16.80 16.13
N LEU A 520 34.06 16.80 16.41
CA LEU A 520 34.74 15.60 16.92
C LEU A 520 34.23 15.20 18.31
N SER A 521 33.90 16.18 19.15
CA SER A 521 33.36 15.91 20.49
C SER A 521 32.02 15.17 20.41
N ASP A 522 31.12 15.66 19.55
CA ASP A 522 29.81 15.08 19.33
C ASP A 522 29.91 13.65 18.78
N VAL A 523 30.76 13.46 17.76
CA VAL A 523 30.97 12.16 17.12
C VAL A 523 31.62 11.14 18.07
N LEU A 524 32.55 11.57 18.92
CA LEU A 524 33.13 10.73 19.96
C LEU A 524 32.07 10.31 21.00
N GLN A 525 31.12 11.19 21.31
CA GLN A 525 30.00 10.85 22.18
C GLN A 525 29.05 9.82 21.53
N LEU A 526 28.77 9.96 20.23
CA LEU A 526 28.00 8.96 19.48
C LEU A 526 28.67 7.58 19.49
N LEU A 527 30.01 7.51 19.35
CA LEU A 527 30.76 6.25 19.46
C LEU A 527 30.64 5.62 20.85
N ARG A 528 30.77 6.41 21.91
CA ARG A 528 30.71 5.92 23.30
C ARG A 528 29.35 5.33 23.68
N ASN A 529 28.27 5.78 23.05
CA ASN A 529 26.91 5.35 23.34
C ASN A 529 26.45 4.13 22.50
N SER A 530 27.34 3.50 21.74
CA SER A 530 26.98 2.40 20.81
C SER A 530 26.82 1.07 21.55
N THR A 531 25.81 0.28 21.15
CA THR A 531 25.41 -1.01 21.74
C THR A 531 26.40 -2.15 21.51
N SER A 532 27.37 -2.00 20.60
CA SER A 532 28.27 -3.06 20.14
C SER A 532 29.59 -3.15 20.92
N ASN A 533 29.57 -3.30 22.26
CA ASN A 533 30.83 -3.29 23.03
C ASN A 533 30.86 -4.15 24.30
N GLN A 534 30.26 -5.35 24.29
CA GLN A 534 30.43 -6.30 25.42
C GLN A 534 31.32 -7.51 25.07
N ALA A 535 31.29 -8.01 23.82
CA ALA A 535 32.12 -9.15 23.42
C ALA A 535 33.60 -8.80 23.21
N ASP A 536 33.92 -7.57 22.80
CA ASP A 536 35.30 -7.10 22.54
C ASP A 536 36.11 -6.82 23.83
N GLN A 537 35.48 -6.89 25.02
CA GLN A 537 36.13 -6.66 26.32
C GLN A 537 36.65 -7.95 27.00
N ILE A 538 36.47 -9.12 26.39
CA ILE A 538 37.00 -10.39 26.92
C ILE A 538 38.45 -10.53 26.47
N ALA A 539 39.41 -10.27 27.36
CA ALA A 539 40.82 -10.27 26.97
C ALA A 539 41.32 -11.66 26.56
N LYS A 540 40.80 -12.76 27.18
CA LYS A 540 41.15 -14.14 26.84
C LYS A 540 40.03 -15.15 27.13
N ALA A 541 39.69 -16.02 26.19
CA ALA A 541 38.69 -17.08 26.40
C ALA A 541 39.32 -18.48 26.39
N ILE A 542 39.07 -19.25 27.46
CA ILE A 542 39.58 -20.61 27.66
C ILE A 542 38.40 -21.58 27.73
N LEU A 543 38.37 -22.53 26.80
CA LEU A 543 37.37 -23.58 26.78
C LEU A 543 37.83 -24.79 27.60
N VAL A 544 36.96 -25.38 28.42
CA VAL A 544 37.24 -26.65 29.09
C VAL A 544 36.30 -27.72 28.55
N SER A 545 36.84 -28.66 27.76
CA SER A 545 36.07 -29.72 27.09
C SER A 545 36.53 -31.13 27.50
N GLY A 546 35.66 -32.13 27.34
CA GLY A 546 35.95 -33.51 27.71
C GLY A 546 34.72 -34.41 27.77
N LYS A 547 34.93 -35.68 28.12
CA LYS A 547 33.85 -36.66 28.29
C LYS A 547 33.01 -36.38 29.54
N GLY A 548 31.74 -36.78 29.53
CA GLY A 548 30.88 -36.73 30.72
C GLY A 548 31.45 -37.59 31.87
N GLY A 549 31.47 -37.04 33.09
CA GLY A 549 31.89 -37.75 34.30
C GLY A 549 33.40 -37.73 34.61
N VAL A 550 34.23 -37.02 33.82
CA VAL A 550 35.68 -36.91 34.07
C VAL A 550 36.08 -35.80 35.05
N GLY A 551 35.11 -35.12 35.68
CA GLY A 551 35.36 -34.04 36.65
C GLY A 551 35.64 -32.66 36.04
N LYS A 552 35.11 -32.40 34.84
CA LYS A 552 35.36 -31.19 34.06
C LYS A 552 34.92 -29.90 34.76
N SER A 553 33.69 -29.82 35.26
CA SER A 553 33.19 -28.64 35.97
C SER A 553 33.95 -28.36 37.27
N THR A 554 34.41 -29.41 37.96
CA THR A 554 35.29 -29.28 39.12
C THR A 554 36.64 -28.67 38.72
N PHE A 555 37.22 -29.13 37.61
CA PHE A 555 38.44 -28.53 37.06
C PHE A 555 38.23 -27.07 36.64
N SER A 556 37.19 -26.76 35.85
CA SER A 556 36.84 -25.39 35.40
C SER A 556 36.70 -24.43 36.59
N THR A 557 36.00 -24.88 37.64
CA THR A 557 35.81 -24.11 38.87
C THR A 557 37.13 -23.88 39.61
N GLN A 558 37.95 -24.91 39.79
CA GLN A 558 39.24 -24.80 40.48
C GLN A 558 40.27 -23.99 39.68
N LEU A 559 40.23 -24.07 38.34
CA LEU A 559 41.01 -23.21 37.45
C LEU A 559 40.63 -21.74 37.63
N ALA A 560 39.34 -21.40 37.57
CA ALA A 560 38.86 -20.03 37.76
C ALA A 560 39.21 -19.47 39.15
N LEU A 561 39.03 -20.28 40.20
CA LEU A 561 39.38 -19.91 41.57
C LEU A 561 40.90 -19.73 41.77
N THR A 562 41.73 -20.54 41.11
CA THR A 562 43.19 -20.41 41.18
C THR A 562 43.69 -19.17 40.42
N LEU A 563 43.10 -18.86 39.26
CA LEU A 563 43.39 -17.61 38.52
C LEU A 563 42.97 -16.39 39.33
N LYS A 564 41.78 -16.42 39.95
CA LYS A 564 41.32 -15.39 40.90
C LYS A 564 42.29 -15.22 42.07
N HIS A 565 42.75 -16.31 42.68
CA HIS A 565 43.74 -16.27 43.77
C HIS A 565 45.08 -15.64 43.34
N ARG A 566 45.36 -15.59 42.03
CA ARG A 566 46.52 -14.89 41.45
C ARG A 566 46.20 -13.44 41.05
N ASN A 567 45.10 -12.88 41.54
CA ASN A 567 44.61 -11.51 41.30
C ASN A 567 44.18 -11.22 39.85
N PHE A 568 43.85 -12.23 39.05
CA PHE A 568 43.18 -12.01 37.77
C PHE A 568 41.68 -11.77 37.95
N LYS A 569 41.09 -10.92 37.12
CA LYS A 569 39.65 -10.80 36.96
C LYS A 569 39.15 -11.91 36.04
N VAL A 570 38.29 -12.77 36.57
CA VAL A 570 37.89 -14.01 35.90
C VAL A 570 36.38 -14.07 35.73
N GLY A 571 35.93 -14.44 34.54
CA GLY A 571 34.58 -14.91 34.28
C GLY A 571 34.55 -16.43 34.27
N LEU A 572 33.53 -17.03 34.88
CA LEU A 572 33.23 -18.45 34.76
C LEU A 572 31.83 -18.62 34.16
N LEU A 573 31.76 -19.18 32.96
CA LEU A 573 30.53 -19.42 32.23
C LEU A 573 30.25 -20.93 32.15
N ASP A 574 29.11 -21.34 32.71
CA ASP A 574 28.59 -22.70 32.65
C ASP A 574 27.55 -22.81 31.54
N ILE A 575 27.90 -23.55 30.48
CA ILE A 575 27.04 -23.80 29.32
C ILE A 575 26.54 -25.25 29.28
N ASP A 576 26.77 -26.05 30.33
CA ASP A 576 26.15 -27.37 30.45
C ASP A 576 24.68 -27.21 30.90
N LEU A 577 23.83 -26.77 29.96
CA LEU A 577 22.44 -26.40 30.23
C LEU A 577 21.61 -27.55 30.81
N CYS A 578 21.98 -28.80 30.55
CA CYS A 578 21.25 -29.99 30.98
C CYS A 578 21.62 -30.42 32.41
N GLY A 579 22.80 -30.04 32.89
CA GLY A 579 23.33 -30.43 34.19
C GLY A 579 24.20 -29.36 34.83
N PRO A 580 23.66 -28.13 35.05
CA PRO A 580 24.46 -27.03 35.60
C PRO A 580 24.97 -27.39 36.99
N SER A 581 26.28 -27.34 37.17
CA SER A 581 26.93 -27.76 38.42
C SER A 581 27.75 -26.65 39.08
N VAL A 582 28.07 -25.58 38.34
CA VAL A 582 28.90 -24.48 38.81
C VAL A 582 28.29 -23.72 40.00
N PRO A 583 26.98 -23.37 40.02
CA PRO A 583 26.38 -22.72 41.19
C PRO A 583 26.54 -23.53 42.49
N TYR A 584 26.41 -24.85 42.42
CA TYR A 584 26.64 -25.73 43.57
C TYR A 584 28.11 -25.75 44.00
N LEU A 585 29.03 -25.95 43.04
CA LEU A 585 30.48 -26.01 43.31
C LEU A 585 31.03 -24.70 43.90
N LEU A 586 30.37 -23.57 43.67
CA LEU A 586 30.73 -22.26 44.22
C LEU A 586 29.92 -21.84 45.45
N ASN A 587 28.98 -22.66 45.93
CA ASN A 587 28.05 -22.31 47.00
C ASN A 587 27.21 -21.04 46.70
N LEU A 588 26.71 -20.93 45.46
CA LEU A 588 25.94 -19.80 44.94
C LEU A 588 24.49 -20.17 44.57
N GLU A 589 23.98 -21.32 44.98
CA GLU A 589 22.66 -21.82 44.56
C GLU A 589 21.49 -20.87 44.94
N ASP A 590 21.65 -20.06 45.98
CA ASP A 590 20.63 -19.09 46.43
C ASP A 590 20.72 -17.72 45.73
N LYS A 591 21.62 -17.56 44.74
CA LYS A 591 21.80 -16.31 43.99
C LYS A 591 20.98 -16.32 42.71
N ASN A 592 20.49 -15.14 42.32
CA ASN A 592 19.76 -14.93 41.08
C ASN A 592 20.51 -13.93 40.19
N VAL A 593 20.31 -14.04 38.89
CA VAL A 593 20.77 -13.05 37.91
C VAL A 593 19.84 -11.84 37.96
N HIS A 594 20.41 -10.64 37.92
CA HIS A 594 19.66 -9.40 37.87
C HIS A 594 19.74 -8.76 36.48
N GLN A 595 18.66 -8.10 36.06
CA GLN A 595 18.62 -7.37 34.82
C GLN A 595 19.02 -5.91 35.04
N HIS A 596 19.92 -5.41 34.19
CA HIS A 596 20.42 -4.03 34.14
C HIS A 596 20.08 -3.42 32.77
N SER A 597 20.21 -2.08 32.63
CA SER A 597 19.94 -1.38 31.37
C SER A 597 20.83 -1.84 30.21
N GLU A 598 21.98 -2.41 30.53
CA GLU A 598 22.99 -2.85 29.56
C GLU A 598 23.00 -4.38 29.36
N GLY A 599 22.15 -5.15 30.06
CA GLY A 599 22.14 -6.61 29.98
C GLY A 599 21.94 -7.32 31.32
N TRP A 600 22.38 -8.57 31.41
CA TRP A 600 22.36 -9.38 32.62
C TRP A 600 23.62 -9.18 33.45
N LEU A 601 23.46 -8.90 34.74
CA LEU A 601 24.58 -8.83 35.67
C LEU A 601 24.96 -10.26 36.11
N PRO A 602 26.22 -10.67 35.92
CA PRO A 602 26.68 -11.97 36.42
C PRO A 602 26.67 -12.00 37.95
N VAL A 603 26.63 -13.21 38.50
CA VAL A 603 26.72 -13.41 39.96
C VAL A 603 28.18 -13.34 40.37
N TYR A 604 28.52 -12.39 41.24
CA TYR A 604 29.87 -12.28 41.79
C TYR A 604 30.04 -13.12 43.05
N THR A 605 31.21 -13.75 43.19
CA THR A 605 31.56 -14.57 44.38
C THR A 605 31.99 -13.74 45.60
N ASP A 606 32.39 -12.49 45.41
CA ASP A 606 32.89 -11.59 46.46
C ASP A 606 32.50 -10.12 46.23
N ALA A 607 32.74 -9.29 47.25
CA ALA A 607 32.49 -7.84 47.18
C ALA A 607 33.46 -7.13 46.23
N ASP A 608 34.67 -7.67 46.04
CA ASP A 608 35.69 -7.13 45.15
C ASP A 608 35.41 -7.44 43.67
N GLN A 609 34.36 -8.20 43.38
CA GLN A 609 33.87 -8.55 42.05
C GLN A 609 34.95 -9.16 41.14
N GLN A 610 35.85 -9.97 41.72
CA GLN A 610 36.99 -10.54 40.99
C GLN A 610 36.66 -11.81 40.20
N LEU A 611 35.62 -12.53 40.62
CA LEU A 611 35.12 -13.71 39.91
C LEU A 611 33.62 -13.55 39.64
N ALA A 612 33.30 -13.33 38.38
CA ALA A 612 31.96 -13.23 37.82
C ALA A 612 31.49 -14.61 37.32
N VAL A 613 30.26 -15.00 37.61
CA VAL A 613 29.75 -16.33 37.31
C VAL A 613 28.42 -16.23 36.59
N MET A 614 28.26 -16.97 35.50
CA MET A 614 26.97 -17.14 34.82
C MET A 614 26.70 -18.63 34.57
N SER A 615 25.49 -19.07 34.88
CA SER A 615 25.01 -20.44 34.68
C SER A 615 23.50 -20.41 34.51
N ILE A 616 22.95 -21.34 33.73
CA ILE A 616 21.49 -21.54 33.69
C ILE A 616 20.92 -21.88 35.07
N GLY A 617 21.72 -22.45 35.98
CA GLY A 617 21.28 -22.80 37.33
C GLY A 617 20.73 -21.61 38.13
N PHE A 618 21.18 -20.38 37.85
CA PHE A 618 20.64 -19.16 38.48
C PHE A 618 19.30 -18.70 37.91
N LEU A 619 18.88 -19.25 36.77
CA LEU A 619 17.61 -18.94 36.10
C LEU A 619 16.54 -20.02 36.36
N LEU A 620 16.88 -21.09 37.07
CA LEU A 620 15.96 -22.17 37.42
C LEU A 620 15.35 -21.90 38.80
N ASN A 621 14.04 -22.08 38.91
CA ASN A 621 13.33 -21.91 40.19
C ASN A 621 13.75 -22.95 41.25
N ASN A 622 14.30 -24.09 40.83
CA ASN A 622 14.73 -25.17 41.71
C ASN A 622 15.82 -26.00 41.03
N ARG A 623 16.84 -26.40 41.78
CA ARG A 623 17.93 -27.30 41.35
C ARG A 623 17.44 -28.62 40.76
N ASN A 624 16.34 -29.15 41.27
CA ASN A 624 15.77 -30.43 40.81
C ASN A 624 14.92 -30.29 39.54
N THR A 625 14.80 -29.09 38.97
CA THR A 625 14.08 -28.88 37.71
C THR A 625 14.91 -29.35 36.53
N ALA A 626 14.42 -30.38 35.83
CA ALA A 626 15.05 -30.87 34.61
C ALA A 626 14.90 -29.85 33.46
N VAL A 627 16.01 -29.49 32.83
CA VAL A 627 16.02 -28.58 31.66
C VAL A 627 15.80 -29.40 30.39
N VAL A 628 14.52 -29.52 29.97
CA VAL A 628 14.15 -30.24 28.74
C VAL A 628 13.89 -29.25 27.60
N TRP A 629 14.96 -28.64 27.06
CA TRP A 629 14.86 -27.64 25.99
C TRP A 629 15.27 -28.21 24.62
N ARG A 630 14.60 -27.74 23.56
CA ARG A 630 14.94 -28.07 22.16
C ARG A 630 16.14 -27.25 21.69
N GLY A 631 16.89 -27.77 20.71
CA GLY A 631 18.13 -27.18 20.17
C GLY A 631 18.10 -25.66 19.97
N PRO A 632 17.13 -25.09 19.21
CA PRO A 632 17.09 -23.65 18.97
C PRO A 632 17.02 -22.77 20.23
N LYS A 633 16.32 -23.25 21.28
CA LYS A 633 16.22 -22.52 22.56
C LYS A 633 17.53 -22.57 23.34
N LYS A 634 18.22 -23.71 23.29
CA LYS A 634 19.57 -23.86 23.85
C LYS A 634 20.56 -22.93 23.12
N THR A 635 20.47 -22.88 21.79
CA THR A 635 21.28 -21.98 20.97
C THR A 635 21.06 -20.52 21.28
N ALA A 636 19.81 -20.09 21.40
CA ALA A 636 19.48 -18.72 21.78
C ALA A 636 20.04 -18.37 23.18
N MET A 637 19.95 -19.30 24.15
CA MET A 637 20.47 -19.08 25.50
C MET A 637 21.99 -18.97 25.53
N VAL A 638 22.71 -19.83 24.82
CA VAL A 638 24.18 -19.75 24.71
C VAL A 638 24.59 -18.41 24.09
N LYS A 639 23.92 -17.98 23.01
CA LYS A 639 24.17 -16.67 22.39
C LYS A 639 23.96 -15.55 23.41
N GLN A 640 22.83 -15.57 24.10
CA GLN A 640 22.48 -14.60 25.14
C GLN A 640 23.51 -14.54 26.27
N PHE A 641 24.06 -15.67 26.73
CA PHE A 641 25.12 -15.66 27.75
C PHE A 641 26.43 -15.02 27.28
N LEU A 642 26.72 -15.09 25.98
CA LEU A 642 27.92 -14.51 25.40
C LEU A 642 27.73 -13.03 25.02
N THR A 643 26.51 -12.61 24.65
CA THR A 643 26.24 -11.25 24.14
C THR A 643 25.60 -10.32 25.14
N ASP A 644 24.70 -10.82 25.99
CA ASP A 644 23.82 -9.98 26.81
C ASP A 644 24.28 -9.95 28.28
N VAL A 645 25.32 -10.70 28.65
CA VAL A 645 25.86 -10.69 30.01
C VAL A 645 26.94 -9.63 30.11
N CYS A 646 26.77 -8.72 31.07
CA CYS A 646 27.71 -7.64 31.34
C CYS A 646 28.93 -8.17 32.11
N TRP A 647 29.82 -8.87 31.42
CA TRP A 647 31.04 -9.46 32.00
C TRP A 647 32.03 -8.40 32.54
N GLY A 648 32.00 -7.19 31.99
CA GLY A 648 32.96 -6.13 32.29
C GLY A 648 34.37 -6.46 31.81
N ASN A 649 35.37 -5.78 32.37
CA ASN A 649 36.78 -6.00 32.00
C ASN A 649 37.32 -7.26 32.69
N LEU A 650 37.45 -8.35 31.93
CA LEU A 650 38.00 -9.64 32.39
C LEU A 650 39.38 -9.89 31.79
N ASP A 651 40.27 -10.48 32.59
CA ASP A 651 41.54 -11.02 32.13
C ASP A 651 41.36 -12.40 31.47
N TYR A 652 40.45 -13.22 32.01
CA TYR A 652 40.13 -14.56 31.53
C TYR A 652 38.63 -14.85 31.62
N LEU A 653 38.07 -15.49 30.59
CA LEU A 653 36.75 -16.12 30.61
C LEU A 653 36.92 -17.64 30.47
N VAL A 654 36.64 -18.37 31.54
CA VAL A 654 36.65 -19.84 31.57
C VAL A 654 35.25 -20.34 31.22
N ILE A 655 35.16 -21.19 30.19
CA ILE A 655 33.88 -21.71 29.68
C ILE A 655 33.82 -23.23 29.91
N ASP A 656 32.91 -23.69 30.76
CA ASP A 656 32.68 -25.11 31.05
C ASP A 656 31.64 -25.70 30.09
N THR A 657 32.08 -26.56 29.17
CA THR A 657 31.23 -27.07 28.09
C THR A 657 30.34 -28.25 28.52
N PRO A 658 29.23 -28.54 27.81
CA PRO A 658 28.61 -29.86 27.91
C PRO A 658 29.58 -30.96 27.44
N PRO A 659 29.32 -32.24 27.79
CA PRO A 659 30.16 -33.36 27.41
C PRO A 659 29.99 -33.78 25.93
N GLY A 660 31.10 -34.13 25.28
CA GLY A 660 31.13 -34.69 23.93
C GLY A 660 30.87 -33.68 22.80
N THR A 661 30.73 -34.18 21.57
CA THR A 661 30.57 -33.37 20.35
C THR A 661 29.09 -33.10 20.00
N SER A 662 28.29 -32.68 20.99
CA SER A 662 26.84 -32.47 20.79
C SER A 662 26.54 -31.15 20.06
N ASP A 663 25.28 -30.96 19.64
CA ASP A 663 24.82 -29.71 18.98
C ASP A 663 25.03 -28.48 19.87
N GLU A 664 24.93 -28.63 21.19
CA GLU A 664 25.22 -27.55 22.14
C GLU A 664 26.69 -27.13 22.08
N HIS A 665 27.59 -28.10 21.93
CA HIS A 665 29.03 -27.86 21.83
C HIS A 665 29.38 -27.13 20.53
N ILE A 666 28.81 -27.57 19.39
CA ILE A 666 28.95 -26.90 18.08
C ILE A 666 28.42 -25.47 18.15
N THR A 667 27.25 -25.28 18.74
CA THR A 667 26.61 -23.97 18.84
C THR A 667 27.48 -22.98 19.61
N VAL A 668 28.05 -23.42 20.73
CA VAL A 668 28.96 -22.58 21.52
C VAL A 668 30.16 -22.20 20.66
N MET A 669 30.75 -23.15 19.92
CA MET A 669 31.91 -22.88 19.08
C MET A 669 31.58 -21.92 17.93
N GLU A 670 30.41 -22.04 17.31
CA GLU A 670 29.96 -21.12 16.26
C GLU A 670 29.76 -19.69 16.78
N ASN A 671 29.19 -19.53 17.97
CA ASN A 671 29.02 -18.21 18.57
C ASN A 671 30.36 -17.65 19.09
N LEU A 672 31.27 -18.51 19.54
CA LEU A 672 32.63 -18.13 19.92
C LEU A 672 33.52 -17.78 18.72
N LYS A 673 33.17 -18.07 17.46
CA LYS A 673 33.97 -17.56 16.32
C LYS A 673 34.02 -16.03 16.28
N ASN A 674 32.99 -15.38 16.82
CA ASN A 674 32.91 -13.93 16.91
C ASN A 674 33.66 -13.36 18.13
N VAL A 675 34.20 -14.22 19.00
CA VAL A 675 34.95 -13.86 20.22
C VAL A 675 36.31 -14.55 20.15
N LYS A 676 37.41 -13.81 20.05
CA LYS A 676 38.75 -14.40 19.91
C LYS A 676 39.03 -15.44 21.02
N CYS A 677 38.96 -16.73 20.68
CA CYS A 677 39.18 -17.84 21.61
C CYS A 677 40.67 -18.23 21.62
N ASP A 678 41.31 -18.19 22.79
CA ASP A 678 42.75 -18.46 22.92
C ASP A 678 43.07 -19.95 22.90
N GLY A 679 42.12 -20.79 23.31
CA GLY A 679 42.17 -22.22 23.08
C GLY A 679 41.38 -23.07 24.08
N ALA A 680 41.44 -24.39 23.87
CA ALA A 680 40.76 -25.40 24.65
C ALA A 680 41.72 -26.23 25.50
N ILE A 681 41.35 -26.45 26.76
CA ILE A 681 41.93 -27.47 27.64
C ILE A 681 41.00 -28.69 27.57
N VAL A 682 41.58 -29.84 27.23
CA VAL A 682 40.82 -31.09 27.14
C VAL A 682 41.07 -31.91 28.40
N ILE A 683 40.00 -32.40 29.03
CA ILE A 683 40.05 -33.21 30.25
C ILE A 683 39.64 -34.65 29.94
N THR A 684 40.44 -35.61 30.37
CA THR A 684 40.13 -37.03 30.29
C THR A 684 40.43 -37.73 31.61
N SER A 685 39.90 -38.93 31.80
CA SER A 685 40.37 -39.87 32.80
C SER A 685 41.28 -40.95 32.17
N PRO A 686 42.04 -41.73 32.95
CA PRO A 686 43.04 -42.65 32.41
C PRO A 686 42.49 -43.90 31.70
N GLN A 687 41.19 -44.16 31.79
CA GLN A 687 40.57 -45.35 31.22
C GLN A 687 40.42 -45.21 29.70
N GLU A 688 40.66 -46.30 28.96
CA GLU A 688 40.62 -46.32 27.49
C GLU A 688 39.32 -45.78 26.91
N VAL A 689 38.18 -46.08 27.54
CA VAL A 689 36.86 -45.62 27.09
C VAL A 689 36.72 -44.09 27.19
N ALA A 690 37.45 -43.41 28.08
CA ALA A 690 37.47 -41.94 28.13
C ALA A 690 38.40 -41.36 27.05
N ILE A 691 39.54 -42.01 26.84
CA ILE A 691 40.55 -41.66 25.84
C ILE A 691 39.98 -41.72 24.41
N GLU A 692 39.18 -42.75 24.09
CA GLU A 692 38.54 -42.87 22.78
C GLU A 692 37.58 -41.72 22.46
N ASP A 693 36.79 -41.25 23.44
CA ASP A 693 35.89 -40.11 23.23
C ASP A 693 36.66 -38.80 23.12
N VAL A 694 37.73 -38.65 23.89
CA VAL A 694 38.60 -37.46 23.83
C VAL A 694 39.39 -37.39 22.52
N ARG A 695 39.67 -38.52 21.86
CA ARG A 695 40.24 -38.52 20.50
C ARG A 695 39.30 -37.86 19.48
N LYS A 696 37.99 -38.05 19.63
CA LYS A 696 36.97 -37.39 18.78
C LYS A 696 36.94 -35.89 19.07
N GLU A 697 37.06 -35.52 20.34
CA GLU A 697 37.12 -34.12 20.79
C GLU A 697 38.33 -33.37 20.20
N ILE A 698 39.53 -33.99 20.22
CA ILE A 698 40.73 -33.42 19.60
C ILE A 698 40.53 -33.21 18.09
N THR A 699 39.86 -34.17 17.43
CA THR A 699 39.54 -34.07 16.01
C THR A 699 38.52 -32.95 15.74
N PHE A 700 37.57 -32.77 16.64
CA PHE A 700 36.59 -31.70 16.58
C PHE A 700 37.24 -30.32 16.68
N CYS A 701 38.06 -30.07 17.72
CA CYS A 701 38.78 -28.80 17.88
C CYS A 701 39.60 -28.43 16.64
N ARG A 702 40.23 -29.42 15.99
CA ARG A 702 40.97 -29.20 14.73
C ARG A 702 40.09 -28.80 13.56
N LYS A 703 38.89 -29.39 13.44
CA LYS A 703 37.95 -29.06 12.36
C LYS A 703 37.32 -27.69 12.56
N THR A 704 37.19 -27.23 13.80
CA THR A 704 36.63 -25.92 14.15
C THR A 704 37.68 -24.83 14.33
N ASP A 705 38.94 -25.12 14.03
CA ASP A 705 40.09 -24.20 14.12
C ASP A 705 40.34 -23.62 15.53
N ILE A 706 40.08 -24.44 16.57
CA ILE A 706 40.30 -24.06 17.96
C ILE A 706 41.66 -24.57 18.41
N PRO A 707 42.57 -23.68 18.86
CA PRO A 707 43.86 -24.09 19.39
C PRO A 707 43.66 -24.98 20.64
N ILE A 708 44.35 -26.11 20.71
CA ILE A 708 44.35 -26.94 21.92
C ILE A 708 45.52 -26.49 22.80
N LEU A 709 45.23 -25.91 23.97
CA LEU A 709 46.23 -25.50 24.95
C LEU A 709 46.90 -26.71 25.61
N GLY A 710 46.14 -27.79 25.79
CA GLY A 710 46.69 -29.09 26.15
C GLY A 710 45.68 -30.04 26.78
N LEU A 711 46.18 -31.23 27.13
CA LEU A 711 45.40 -32.34 27.69
C LEU A 711 45.77 -32.57 29.17
N VAL A 712 44.76 -32.71 30.01
CA VAL A 712 44.88 -33.03 31.45
C VAL A 712 44.29 -34.41 31.72
N GLU A 713 45.06 -35.26 32.42
CA GLU A 713 44.55 -36.54 32.94
C GLU A 713 43.99 -36.34 34.36
N ASN A 714 42.68 -36.21 34.50
CA ASN A 714 42.02 -36.13 35.80
C ASN A 714 41.71 -37.52 36.36
N LEU A 715 41.46 -37.62 37.67
CA LEU A 715 41.20 -38.87 38.39
C LEU A 715 42.40 -39.86 38.34
N SER A 716 43.62 -39.35 38.19
CA SER A 716 44.86 -40.12 38.04
C SER A 716 45.40 -40.57 39.40
N GLY A 717 44.75 -41.58 39.99
CA GLY A 717 45.07 -42.07 41.34
C GLY A 717 44.32 -41.35 42.45
N PHE A 718 44.59 -41.72 43.70
CA PHE A 718 43.87 -41.27 44.88
C PHE A 718 44.84 -40.86 45.98
N VAL A 719 44.68 -39.64 46.46
CA VAL A 719 45.44 -39.09 47.58
C VAL A 719 44.78 -39.54 48.87
N CYS A 720 45.47 -40.39 49.62
CA CYS A 720 45.01 -40.81 50.94
C CYS A 720 44.93 -39.60 51.89
N PRO A 721 43.77 -39.30 52.50
CA PRO A 721 43.63 -38.15 53.40
C PRO A 721 44.41 -38.31 54.70
N HIS A 722 44.89 -39.52 55.03
CA HIS A 722 45.63 -39.82 56.25
C HIS A 722 47.15 -39.77 56.05
N CYS A 723 47.70 -40.35 54.97
CA CYS A 723 49.15 -40.44 54.74
C CYS A 723 49.66 -39.60 53.56
N SER A 724 48.78 -38.95 52.78
CA SER A 724 49.11 -38.20 51.56
C SER A 724 49.80 -38.99 50.44
N GLU A 725 49.89 -40.32 50.58
CA GLU A 725 50.33 -41.21 49.51
C GLU A 725 49.30 -41.22 48.38
N CYS A 726 49.77 -41.20 47.14
CA CYS A 726 48.93 -41.25 45.95
C CYS A 726 48.96 -42.65 45.35
N THR A 727 47.82 -43.36 45.41
CA THR A 727 47.70 -44.72 44.88
C THR A 727 46.89 -44.72 43.59
N ASN A 728 47.38 -45.37 42.54
CA ASN A 728 46.64 -45.47 41.28
C ASN A 728 45.44 -46.42 41.43
N ILE A 729 44.23 -45.87 41.37
CA ILE A 729 42.98 -46.65 41.39
C ILE A 729 42.64 -47.20 39.99
N PHE A 730 43.00 -46.45 38.96
CA PHE A 730 42.81 -46.82 37.55
C PHE A 730 44.16 -47.03 36.87
N SER A 731 44.14 -47.31 35.55
CA SER A 731 45.31 -47.16 34.69
C SER A 731 45.90 -45.75 34.79
N THR A 732 47.11 -45.53 34.29
CA THR A 732 47.76 -44.21 34.28
C THR A 732 48.51 -43.98 32.98
N GLY A 733 48.64 -42.71 32.58
CA GLY A 733 49.46 -42.31 31.43
C GLY A 733 48.77 -42.50 30.08
N GLY A 734 47.47 -42.80 30.08
CA GLY A 734 46.70 -42.93 28.84
C GLY A 734 46.51 -41.58 28.13
N ALA A 735 46.29 -40.50 28.89
CA ALA A 735 46.24 -39.15 28.34
C ALA A 735 47.62 -38.70 27.84
N ALA A 736 48.69 -38.97 28.58
CA ALA A 736 50.05 -38.64 28.16
C ALA A 736 50.40 -39.32 26.83
N SER A 737 50.07 -40.60 26.70
CA SER A 737 50.22 -41.34 25.45
C SER A 737 49.36 -40.74 24.34
N LEU A 738 48.09 -40.41 24.59
CA LEU A 738 47.23 -39.76 23.58
C LEU A 738 47.79 -38.41 23.13
N ALA A 739 48.31 -37.60 24.06
CA ALA A 739 48.90 -36.30 23.78
C ALA A 739 50.12 -36.43 22.85
N GLU A 740 50.99 -37.40 23.09
CA GLU A 740 52.13 -37.71 22.24
C GLU A 740 51.69 -38.15 20.83
N HIS A 741 50.76 -39.12 20.75
CA HIS A 741 50.25 -39.62 19.47
C HIS A 741 49.54 -38.53 18.65
N THR A 742 48.82 -37.64 19.32
CA THR A 742 48.09 -36.55 18.67
C THR A 742 48.92 -35.28 18.52
N LYS A 743 50.15 -35.20 19.04
CA LYS A 743 51.01 -34.01 19.00
C LYS A 743 50.35 -32.77 19.62
N ILE A 744 49.69 -32.94 20.77
CA ILE A 744 49.16 -31.83 21.58
C ILE A 744 49.93 -31.75 22.91
N PRO A 745 50.01 -30.56 23.55
CA PRO A 745 50.69 -30.44 24.84
C PRO A 745 50.00 -31.29 25.92
N PHE A 746 50.79 -31.99 26.73
CA PHE A 746 50.30 -32.64 27.95
C PHE A 746 50.55 -31.74 29.14
N LEU A 747 49.49 -31.31 29.84
CA LEU A 747 49.59 -30.32 30.92
C LEU A 747 49.86 -30.96 32.28
N GLY A 748 49.51 -32.23 32.46
CA GLY A 748 49.78 -32.99 33.67
C GLY A 748 48.63 -33.90 34.11
N THR A 749 48.80 -34.48 35.29
CA THR A 749 47.88 -35.42 35.91
C THR A 749 47.28 -34.82 37.18
N LEU A 750 45.98 -35.03 37.44
CA LEU A 750 45.29 -34.59 38.64
C LEU A 750 44.73 -35.80 39.40
N PRO A 751 45.26 -36.11 40.60
CA PRO A 751 44.77 -37.23 41.39
C PRO A 751 43.44 -36.89 42.08
N ILE A 752 42.67 -37.91 42.45
CA ILE A 752 41.47 -37.78 43.28
C ILE A 752 41.91 -37.37 44.69
N ASP A 753 41.55 -36.14 45.10
CA ASP A 753 41.68 -35.70 46.48
C ASP A 753 40.28 -35.47 47.09
N PRO A 754 39.82 -36.34 48.01
CA PRO A 754 38.50 -36.22 48.63
C PRO A 754 38.27 -34.90 49.36
N ARG A 755 39.34 -34.20 49.76
CA ARG A 755 39.24 -32.91 50.44
C ARG A 755 38.84 -31.80 49.47
N VAL A 756 39.26 -31.89 48.21
CA VAL A 756 38.92 -30.91 47.16
C VAL A 756 37.44 -30.96 46.83
N GLY A 757 36.83 -32.15 46.78
CA GLY A 757 35.39 -32.29 46.56
C GLY A 757 34.51 -31.70 47.67
N LYS A 758 35.08 -31.38 48.83
CA LYS A 758 34.40 -30.70 49.95
C LYS A 758 34.56 -29.18 49.90
N LEU A 759 35.45 -28.65 49.04
CA LEU A 759 35.61 -27.21 48.87
C LEU A 759 34.47 -26.67 48.00
N LEU A 760 33.61 -25.86 48.61
CA LEU A 760 32.56 -25.13 47.88
C LEU A 760 32.95 -23.64 47.88
N GLY A 761 33.23 -23.09 46.69
CA GLY A 761 33.60 -21.68 46.52
C GLY A 761 35.03 -21.30 46.94
N VAL A 762 35.86 -22.26 47.36
CA VAL A 762 37.23 -22.02 47.86
C VAL A 762 38.27 -22.67 46.96
N ALA A 763 39.34 -21.93 46.66
CA ALA A 763 40.45 -22.43 45.86
C ALA A 763 41.26 -23.46 46.65
N SER A 764 41.53 -24.63 46.06
CA SER A 764 42.40 -25.66 46.66
C SER A 764 43.81 -25.15 46.95
N VAL A 765 44.30 -24.18 46.15
CA VAL A 765 45.58 -23.50 46.40
C VAL A 765 45.63 -22.70 47.70
N ALA A 766 44.49 -22.18 48.15
CA ALA A 766 44.40 -21.45 49.40
C ALA A 766 44.37 -22.40 50.61
N GLU A 767 43.54 -23.44 50.53
CA GLU A 767 43.28 -24.33 51.68
C GLU A 767 44.30 -25.48 51.80
N TYR A 768 44.74 -26.06 50.69
CA TYR A 768 45.60 -27.24 50.65
C TYR A 768 46.82 -27.07 49.72
N PRO A 769 47.66 -26.02 49.91
CA PRO A 769 48.75 -25.66 48.99
C PRO A 769 49.77 -26.79 48.76
N ASN A 770 49.95 -27.65 49.75
CA ASN A 770 50.93 -28.74 49.72
C ASN A 770 50.36 -30.08 49.20
N SER A 771 49.06 -30.17 48.95
CA SER A 771 48.45 -31.41 48.45
C SER A 771 48.95 -31.74 47.03
N PRO A 772 49.12 -33.04 46.68
CA PRO A 772 49.52 -33.44 45.33
C PRO A 772 48.61 -32.88 44.24
N PHE A 773 47.28 -32.87 44.47
CA PHE A 773 46.32 -32.26 43.56
C PHE A 773 46.62 -30.79 43.27
N THR A 774 46.84 -30.01 44.32
CA THR A 774 47.03 -28.56 44.21
C THR A 774 48.36 -28.21 43.54
N LYS A 775 49.43 -28.95 43.83
CA LYS A 775 50.72 -28.78 43.15
C LYS A 775 50.60 -29.02 41.65
N ASN A 776 49.91 -30.10 41.26
CA ASN A 776 49.70 -30.41 39.86
C ASN A 776 48.76 -29.40 39.18
N LEU A 777 47.71 -28.96 39.85
CA LEU A 777 46.82 -27.91 39.35
C LEU A 777 47.58 -26.60 39.13
N ASN A 778 48.44 -26.18 40.07
CA ASN A 778 49.25 -24.98 39.90
C ASN A 778 50.16 -25.08 38.67
N HIS A 779 50.82 -26.22 38.45
CA HIS A 779 51.64 -26.45 37.25
C HIS A 779 50.81 -26.35 35.95
N VAL A 780 49.60 -26.92 35.94
CA VAL A 780 48.67 -26.80 34.81
C VAL A 780 48.32 -25.32 34.58
N VAL A 781 47.99 -24.58 35.64
CA VAL A 781 47.63 -23.15 35.56
C VAL A 781 48.80 -22.32 35.06
N ASP A 782 50.02 -22.54 35.56
CA ASP A 782 51.24 -21.86 35.09
C ASP A 782 51.41 -22.05 33.58
N THR A 783 51.35 -23.30 33.13
CA THR A 783 51.52 -23.65 31.71
C THR A 783 50.44 -23.01 30.83
N VAL A 784 49.19 -22.95 31.31
CA VAL A 784 48.07 -22.29 30.60
C VAL A 784 48.28 -20.78 30.52
N VAL A 785 48.66 -20.14 31.63
CA VAL A 785 48.92 -18.69 31.67
C VAL A 785 50.05 -18.34 30.70
N ASP A 786 51.16 -19.09 30.72
CA ASP A 786 52.31 -18.90 29.82
C ASP A 786 51.94 -19.11 28.35
N SER A 787 51.10 -20.11 28.05
CA SER A 787 50.64 -20.38 26.68
C SER A 787 49.73 -19.28 26.14
N CYS A 788 48.93 -18.65 27.01
CA CYS A 788 48.05 -17.55 26.67
C CYS A 788 48.75 -16.18 26.63
N THR A 789 49.96 -16.02 27.20
CA THR A 789 50.74 -14.78 27.13
C THR A 789 51.74 -14.77 25.97
N ASN A 790 52.36 -15.93 25.64
CA ASN A 790 53.40 -16.02 24.60
C ASN A 790 52.89 -16.00 23.14
N LYS A 791 51.57 -15.94 22.90
CA LYS A 791 50.98 -15.80 21.54
C LYS A 791 51.03 -14.36 20.98
N GLN A 792 51.79 -13.45 21.59
CA GLN A 792 51.93 -12.04 21.20
C GLN A 792 53.14 -11.71 20.29
N VAL A 793 53.76 -12.70 19.63
CA VAL A 793 54.84 -12.46 18.63
C VAL A 793 54.44 -12.94 17.25
#